data_AF-A0A2X3DN76-F1
#
_entry.id   AF-A0A2X3DN76-F1
#
_cell.length_a   1.000
_cell.length_b   1.000
_cell.length_c   1.000
_cell.angle_alpha   90.00
_cell.angle_beta   90.00
_cell.angle_gamma   90.00
#
_symmetry.space_group_name_H-M   'P 1'
#
loop_
_entity.id
_entity.type
_entity.pdbx_description
1 polymer ?
#
loop_
_entity_poly.entity_id
_entity_poly.type
_entity_poly.pdbx_seq_one_letter_code
_entity_poly.pdbx_strand_id
1 'polypeptide(L)'
;MDDEKLFGTTIYELRFHKAIQDGLLSDYRVIVSVISESMAAKYLGEITKARENSKLDLYDAGQMIGFVNAIKKRKITFIDTDYGTSEEYFDDAKPMRRAVAFYSTIRNSKFATENFKKISHDIECNHIDGTHNAYEKTQKLHWLAGEEIEEIEEIEEIEDDASESQASDPSCRVLCNAKCLTEGIDVPNLDAVAFFQPRGSVVDVVQAVGRAIRKAEGKSYGYVILPVVLTENELQSIDSALKSKKFNVIWEALKALRSHDERLIDSARINEVVSVIGESGSGREAIEATLFTLDELTEAMKSVIPKKLGDLEYWEQYALKVGDIMRKLSLRIKGLTEQNPDIANLFSRFCKSLQSNLNASFDIDEAIALIAQHIITKPIFECIFPDLDFSRFDKVSHELDKLYTTLLDFGLASETKILEEFYTSVRSNAEFAKSDKSKQELIKNLYNTLFKEAFKKTQEKLGIVYTPIEVVDFIIYSLEFVLNTHFGKSLGDTHINIYDPFTGTGTFITRLIQSGLLDSNLSYKYKNELWANEITLLGYYIAQINITATMHQRMQHLAESTNSHSEEVRSATEESINPEKDSKMRNQSLRARQKLSAAIQNLDADNMDSSLSTFPQNDNNISDDSDDKNDKRASDFILLDNLLFTDTFSS
;
A
#
# COMPACT_ATOMS: atom_id res chain seq x y z
N MET A 1 -3.94 20.42 -10.83
CA MET A 1 -4.00 21.74 -11.49
C MET A 1 -2.72 22.46 -11.09
N ASP A 2 -1.58 21.99 -11.59
CA ASP A 2 -0.32 22.18 -10.87
C ASP A 2 0.45 23.42 -11.33
N ASP A 3 -0.08 24.14 -12.34
CA ASP A 3 0.48 25.41 -12.80
C ASP A 3 -0.06 26.57 -11.95
N GLU A 4 0.67 26.92 -10.88
CA GLU A 4 0.33 28.03 -10.00
C GLU A 4 0.23 29.38 -10.72
N LYS A 5 0.90 29.56 -11.86
CA LYS A 5 0.80 30.83 -12.61
C LYS A 5 -0.57 30.98 -13.27
N LEU A 6 -1.20 29.86 -13.62
CA LEU A 6 -2.53 29.84 -14.24
C LEU A 6 -3.65 29.75 -13.20
N PHE A 7 -3.46 28.90 -12.18
CA PHE A 7 -4.53 28.53 -11.24
C PHE A 7 -4.41 29.20 -9.86
N GLY A 8 -3.26 29.81 -9.55
CA GLY A 8 -2.95 30.29 -8.20
C GLY A 8 -2.58 29.16 -7.24
N THR A 9 -2.33 29.51 -5.99
CA THR A 9 -2.04 28.54 -4.92
C THR A 9 -3.33 27.97 -4.33
N THR A 10 -3.27 26.73 -3.86
CA THR A 10 -4.38 26.12 -3.12
C THR A 10 -4.56 26.81 -1.77
N ILE A 11 -5.68 27.52 -1.59
CA ILE A 11 -6.00 28.22 -0.32
C ILE A 11 -6.62 27.29 0.73
N TYR A 12 -7.24 26.20 0.30
CA TYR A 12 -7.91 25.22 1.15
C TYR A 12 -8.12 23.92 0.35
N GLU A 13 -7.90 22.78 1.00
CA GLU A 13 -8.16 21.45 0.44
C GLU A 13 -8.98 20.64 1.45
N LEU A 14 -10.13 20.10 1.02
CA LEU A 14 -10.88 19.09 1.78
C LEU A 14 -10.83 17.78 1.01
N ARG A 15 -9.96 16.87 1.46
CA ARG A 15 -9.79 15.56 0.84
C ARG A 15 -10.99 14.65 1.09
N PHE A 16 -11.19 13.72 0.17
CA PHE A 16 -12.32 12.78 0.18
C PHE A 16 -12.40 11.95 1.48
N HIS A 17 -11.29 11.37 1.91
CA HIS A 17 -11.23 10.58 3.15
C HIS A 17 -11.58 11.43 4.38
N LYS A 18 -11.15 12.70 4.40
CA LYS A 18 -11.43 13.64 5.49
C LYS A 18 -12.90 13.99 5.54
N ALA A 19 -13.54 14.20 4.39
CA ALA A 19 -14.98 14.42 4.30
C ALA A 19 -15.79 13.21 4.80
N ILE A 20 -15.34 11.98 4.58
CA ILE A 20 -15.98 10.78 5.16
C ILE A 20 -15.79 10.72 6.67
N GLN A 21 -14.56 10.94 7.15
CA GLN A 21 -14.24 10.92 8.58
C GLN A 21 -15.01 11.99 9.37
N ASP A 22 -15.14 13.19 8.81
CA ASP A 22 -15.89 14.30 9.40
C ASP A 22 -17.41 14.13 9.22
N GLY A 23 -17.85 13.04 8.58
CA GLY A 23 -19.25 12.72 8.40
C GLY A 23 -19.97 13.69 7.45
N LEU A 24 -19.26 14.29 6.50
CA LEU A 24 -19.84 15.09 5.41
C LEU A 24 -20.30 14.22 4.23
N LEU A 25 -19.66 13.06 4.05
CA LEU A 25 -20.02 12.04 3.07
C LEU A 25 -20.30 10.70 3.75
N SER A 26 -21.10 9.85 3.11
CA SER A 26 -21.17 8.42 3.45
C SER A 26 -19.96 7.73 2.84
N ASP A 27 -19.47 6.67 3.49
CA ASP A 27 -18.42 5.84 2.89
C ASP A 27 -18.98 5.03 1.71
N TYR A 28 -18.14 4.32 0.95
CA TYR A 28 -18.56 3.60 -0.25
C TYR A 28 -18.09 2.14 -0.28
N ARG A 29 -18.81 1.31 -1.04
CA ARG A 29 -18.44 -0.07 -1.36
C ARG A 29 -18.60 -0.35 -2.85
N VAL A 30 -17.64 -1.06 -3.41
CA VAL A 30 -17.60 -1.50 -4.82
C VAL A 30 -17.97 -2.97 -4.88
N ILE A 31 -19.07 -3.30 -5.55
CA ILE A 31 -19.53 -4.67 -5.75
C ILE A 31 -19.22 -5.10 -7.17
N VAL A 32 -18.28 -6.02 -7.34
CA VAL A 32 -18.01 -6.71 -8.60
C VAL A 32 -18.90 -7.95 -8.65
N SER A 33 -19.94 -7.91 -9.48
CA SER A 33 -20.89 -9.03 -9.60
C SER A 33 -20.54 -9.89 -10.79
N VAL A 34 -20.11 -11.13 -10.52
CA VAL A 34 -19.65 -12.11 -11.48
C VAL A 34 -20.76 -13.12 -11.75
N ILE A 35 -21.16 -13.24 -13.02
CA ILE A 35 -22.15 -14.21 -13.47
C ILE A 35 -21.54 -15.10 -14.54
N SER A 36 -21.70 -16.42 -14.43
CA SER A 36 -21.26 -17.34 -15.47
C SER A 36 -22.23 -17.34 -16.65
N GLU A 37 -21.72 -17.59 -17.85
CA GLU A 37 -22.57 -17.69 -19.04
C GLU A 37 -23.58 -18.85 -18.93
N SER A 38 -23.19 -19.97 -18.31
CA SER A 38 -24.06 -21.11 -18.07
C SER A 38 -25.26 -20.75 -17.19
N MET A 39 -25.03 -19.91 -16.18
CA MET A 39 -26.08 -19.41 -15.30
C MET A 39 -27.01 -18.44 -16.01
N ALA A 40 -26.44 -17.50 -16.77
CA ALA A 40 -27.23 -16.58 -17.58
C ALA A 40 -28.12 -17.35 -18.58
N ALA A 41 -27.60 -18.41 -19.20
CA ALA A 41 -28.37 -19.30 -20.08
C ALA A 41 -29.53 -19.98 -19.37
N LYS A 42 -29.32 -20.47 -18.14
CA LYS A 42 -30.37 -21.12 -17.35
C LYS A 42 -31.53 -20.17 -17.06
N TYR A 43 -31.23 -18.97 -16.56
CA TYR A 43 -32.23 -17.94 -16.30
C TYR A 43 -32.95 -17.51 -17.57
N LEU A 44 -32.22 -17.29 -18.66
CA LEU A 44 -32.81 -16.95 -19.95
C LEU A 44 -33.71 -18.08 -20.47
N GLY A 45 -33.33 -19.34 -20.26
CA GLY A 45 -34.14 -20.52 -20.59
C GLY A 45 -35.45 -20.60 -19.79
N GLU A 46 -35.45 -20.19 -18.53
CA GLU A 46 -36.66 -20.09 -17.70
C GLU A 46 -37.59 -18.96 -18.18
N ILE A 47 -37.03 -17.82 -18.58
CA ILE A 47 -37.79 -16.66 -19.08
C ILE A 47 -38.33 -16.90 -20.51
N THR A 48 -37.55 -17.50 -21.40
CA THR A 48 -37.92 -17.74 -22.80
C THR A 48 -38.95 -18.85 -22.98
N LYS A 49 -38.95 -19.88 -22.11
CA LYS A 49 -40.07 -20.85 -22.03
C LYS A 49 -41.40 -20.18 -21.68
N ALA A 50 -41.39 -18.98 -21.12
CA ALA A 50 -42.59 -18.22 -20.77
C ALA A 50 -43.00 -17.16 -21.81
N ARG A 51 -42.12 -16.73 -22.74
CA ARG A 51 -42.42 -15.68 -23.76
C ARG A 51 -41.61 -15.84 -25.05
N GLU A 52 -42.30 -16.00 -26.18
CA GLU A 52 -41.75 -16.40 -27.49
C GLU A 52 -40.95 -15.32 -28.30
N ASN A 53 -40.57 -14.17 -27.73
CA ASN A 53 -39.92 -13.09 -28.52
C ASN A 53 -39.02 -12.13 -27.71
N SER A 54 -37.97 -12.64 -27.04
CA SER A 54 -36.96 -11.76 -26.42
C SER A 54 -35.68 -11.68 -27.28
N LYS A 55 -35.35 -10.48 -27.79
CA LYS A 55 -34.04 -10.13 -28.37
C LYS A 55 -32.91 -10.01 -27.33
N LEU A 56 -33.07 -10.65 -26.17
CA LEU A 56 -32.13 -10.56 -25.05
C LEU A 56 -31.00 -11.55 -25.27
N ASP A 57 -29.79 -11.05 -25.46
CA ASP A 57 -28.62 -11.91 -25.52
C ASP A 57 -28.20 -12.34 -24.10
N LEU A 58 -27.37 -13.38 -24.06
CA LEU A 58 -26.94 -14.01 -22.82
C LEU A 58 -26.04 -13.09 -21.99
N TYR A 59 -25.26 -12.23 -22.63
CA TYR A 59 -24.35 -11.31 -21.95
C TYR A 59 -25.13 -10.19 -21.24
N ASP A 60 -26.07 -9.56 -21.94
CA ASP A 60 -26.95 -8.54 -21.38
C ASP A 60 -27.82 -9.12 -20.25
N ALA A 61 -28.39 -10.32 -20.45
CA ALA A 61 -29.13 -11.02 -19.40
C ALA A 61 -28.27 -11.25 -18.15
N GLY A 62 -27.05 -11.76 -18.33
CA GLY A 62 -26.11 -12.01 -17.25
C GLY A 62 -25.75 -10.74 -16.47
N GLN A 63 -25.46 -9.64 -17.16
CA GLN A 63 -25.16 -8.37 -16.48
C GLN A 63 -26.35 -7.84 -15.67
N MET A 64 -27.56 -7.96 -16.23
CA MET A 64 -28.79 -7.53 -15.54
C MET A 64 -29.09 -8.40 -14.32
N ILE A 65 -28.89 -9.72 -14.40
CA ILE A 65 -29.01 -10.64 -13.26
C ILE A 65 -28.00 -10.28 -12.17
N GLY A 66 -26.72 -10.07 -12.55
CA GLY A 66 -25.69 -9.66 -11.60
C GLY A 66 -26.02 -8.36 -10.88
N PHE A 67 -26.55 -7.37 -11.60
CA PHE A 67 -27.04 -6.14 -11.00
C PHE A 67 -28.20 -6.34 -10.02
N VAL A 68 -29.19 -7.18 -10.36
CA VAL A 68 -30.31 -7.52 -9.45
C VAL A 68 -29.79 -8.18 -8.17
N ASN A 69 -28.83 -9.11 -8.30
CA ASN A 69 -28.24 -9.80 -7.17
C ASN A 69 -27.48 -8.83 -6.25
N ALA A 70 -26.73 -7.89 -6.84
CA ALA A 70 -26.03 -6.84 -6.10
C ALA A 70 -26.99 -5.90 -5.35
N ILE A 71 -28.08 -5.45 -5.98
CA ILE A 71 -29.11 -4.62 -5.34
C ILE A 71 -29.72 -5.30 -4.12
N LYS A 72 -30.00 -6.60 -4.25
CA LYS A 72 -30.58 -7.41 -3.18
C LYS A 72 -29.57 -7.81 -2.11
N LYS A 73 -28.28 -7.50 -2.31
CA LYS A 73 -27.17 -7.90 -1.44
C LYS A 73 -27.17 -9.40 -1.10
N ARG A 74 -27.56 -10.26 -2.05
CA ARG A 74 -27.64 -11.72 -1.84
C ARG A 74 -26.27 -12.35 -1.99
N LYS A 75 -25.89 -13.23 -1.03
CA LYS A 75 -24.67 -14.07 -1.07
C LYS A 75 -23.41 -13.26 -1.39
N ILE A 76 -23.13 -12.24 -0.58
CA ILE A 76 -21.94 -11.41 -0.73
C ILE A 76 -20.81 -12.08 0.03
N THR A 77 -19.76 -12.49 -0.69
CA THR A 77 -18.51 -12.93 -0.08
C THR A 77 -17.57 -11.73 0.01
N PHE A 78 -17.01 -11.49 1.20
CA PHE A 78 -16.08 -10.39 1.42
C PHE A 78 -14.65 -10.78 1.08
N ILE A 79 -13.91 -9.77 0.64
CA ILE A 79 -12.49 -9.83 0.38
C ILE A 79 -11.78 -9.59 1.73
N ASP A 80 -11.94 -10.46 2.74
CA ASP A 80 -11.19 -10.31 4.01
C ASP A 80 -10.17 -11.44 4.22
N THR A 81 -9.10 -11.09 4.90
CA THR A 81 -7.91 -11.89 5.21
C THR A 81 -8.08 -12.65 6.52
N ASP A 82 -7.55 -13.87 6.51
CA ASP A 82 -7.35 -14.81 7.61
C ASP A 82 -8.62 -15.44 8.23
N TYR A 83 -8.59 -16.77 8.24
CA TYR A 83 -9.60 -17.71 8.73
C TYR A 83 -10.76 -17.95 7.77
N GLY A 84 -10.68 -19.11 7.09
CA GLY A 84 -11.66 -19.64 6.14
C GLY A 84 -13.03 -19.96 6.73
N THR A 85 -13.71 -18.94 7.23
CA THR A 85 -15.11 -18.96 7.64
C THR A 85 -15.86 -17.90 6.83
N SER A 86 -16.69 -18.38 5.91
CA SER A 86 -17.64 -17.59 5.14
C SER A 86 -18.78 -17.12 6.05
N GLU A 87 -18.56 -16.09 6.84
CA GLU A 87 -19.65 -15.39 7.52
C GLU A 87 -20.21 -14.28 6.60
N GLU A 88 -21.55 -14.25 6.50
CA GLU A 88 -22.31 -13.18 5.84
C GLU A 88 -22.21 -11.89 6.66
N TYR A 89 -21.04 -11.25 6.71
CA TYR A 89 -20.85 -10.06 7.55
C TYR A 89 -21.29 -8.79 6.83
N PHE A 90 -22.58 -8.47 6.90
CA PHE A 90 -23.08 -7.15 6.54
C PHE A 90 -23.51 -6.37 7.79
N ASP A 91 -22.83 -5.25 8.07
CA ASP A 91 -23.36 -4.19 8.94
C ASP A 91 -24.61 -3.49 8.32
N ASP A 92 -24.89 -3.75 7.04
CA ASP A 92 -25.99 -3.17 6.25
C ASP A 92 -26.63 -4.21 5.28
N ALA A 93 -27.40 -5.15 5.82
CA ALA A 93 -28.10 -6.18 5.04
C ALA A 93 -29.35 -5.68 4.28
N LYS A 94 -29.68 -4.39 4.36
CA LYS A 94 -30.91 -3.85 3.73
C LYS A 94 -30.73 -3.76 2.21
N PRO A 95 -31.71 -4.25 1.41
CA PRO A 95 -31.69 -4.08 -0.04
C PRO A 95 -31.63 -2.61 -0.45
N MET A 96 -30.95 -2.35 -1.56
CA MET A 96 -30.86 -1.00 -2.14
C MET A 96 -32.21 -0.63 -2.78
N ARG A 97 -32.67 0.60 -2.59
CA ARG A 97 -33.98 1.09 -3.07
C ARG A 97 -33.87 2.02 -4.26
N ARG A 98 -32.76 2.76 -4.40
CA ARG A 98 -32.60 3.78 -5.45
C ARG A 98 -31.26 3.63 -6.14
N ALA A 99 -31.28 3.39 -7.45
CA ALA A 99 -30.05 3.27 -8.24
C ALA A 99 -30.10 4.00 -9.58
N VAL A 100 -28.92 4.36 -10.08
CA VAL A 100 -28.75 4.88 -11.44
C VAL A 100 -27.86 3.92 -12.23
N ALA A 101 -28.36 3.47 -13.38
CA ALA A 101 -27.66 2.55 -14.27
C ALA A 101 -27.10 3.30 -15.49
N PHE A 102 -25.79 3.24 -15.66
CA PHE A 102 -25.07 3.98 -16.69
C PHE A 102 -24.73 3.07 -17.89
N TYR A 103 -25.21 3.47 -19.07
CA TYR A 103 -24.93 2.84 -20.36
C TYR A 103 -24.15 3.78 -21.29
N SER A 104 -23.47 3.22 -22.30
CA SER A 104 -22.72 4.01 -23.28
C SER A 104 -23.60 4.61 -24.39
N THR A 105 -24.74 3.99 -24.68
CA THR A 105 -25.67 4.40 -25.74
C THR A 105 -27.12 4.46 -25.26
N ILE A 106 -27.90 5.37 -25.86
CA ILE A 106 -29.34 5.51 -25.60
C ILE A 106 -30.07 4.21 -25.93
N ARG A 107 -29.68 3.53 -27.02
CA ARG A 107 -30.25 2.26 -27.43
C ARG A 107 -30.14 1.20 -26.32
N ASN A 108 -28.95 1.04 -25.73
CA ASN A 108 -28.74 0.04 -24.68
C ASN A 108 -29.49 0.41 -23.39
N SER A 109 -29.57 1.70 -23.06
CA SER A 109 -30.31 2.19 -21.91
C SER A 109 -31.82 1.91 -22.02
N LYS A 110 -32.43 2.18 -23.19
CA LYS A 110 -33.84 1.87 -23.48
C LYS A 110 -34.07 0.36 -23.47
N PHE A 111 -33.19 -0.39 -24.12
CA PHE A 111 -33.24 -1.85 -24.16
C PHE A 111 -33.21 -2.45 -22.74
N ALA A 112 -32.31 -2.00 -21.88
CA ALA A 112 -32.24 -2.48 -20.50
C ALA A 112 -33.53 -2.18 -19.72
N THR A 113 -34.08 -0.96 -19.89
CA THR A 113 -35.33 -0.54 -19.23
C THR A 113 -36.51 -1.46 -19.59
N GLU A 114 -36.61 -1.88 -20.86
CA GLU A 114 -37.67 -2.80 -21.33
C GLU A 114 -37.48 -4.24 -20.83
N ASN A 115 -36.23 -4.67 -20.58
CA ASN A 115 -35.92 -6.06 -20.24
C ASN A 115 -35.72 -6.32 -18.75
N PHE A 116 -35.43 -5.29 -17.93
CA PHE A 116 -35.27 -5.47 -16.47
C PHE A 116 -36.53 -6.04 -15.82
N LYS A 117 -37.71 -5.54 -16.22
CA LYS A 117 -39.01 -6.05 -15.76
C LYS A 117 -39.25 -7.52 -16.10
N LYS A 118 -38.54 -8.07 -17.09
CA LYS A 118 -38.63 -9.50 -17.47
C LYS A 118 -37.73 -10.38 -16.59
N ILE A 119 -36.67 -9.81 -16.02
CA ILE A 119 -35.69 -10.51 -15.19
C ILE A 119 -36.11 -10.50 -13.73
N SER A 120 -36.61 -9.36 -13.23
CA SER A 120 -37.10 -9.26 -11.86
C SER A 120 -38.31 -8.34 -11.77
N HIS A 121 -39.35 -8.81 -11.08
CA HIS A 121 -40.55 -8.02 -10.77
C HIS A 121 -40.28 -7.02 -9.63
N ASP A 122 -39.19 -7.20 -8.89
CA ASP A 122 -38.84 -6.40 -7.71
C ASP A 122 -38.15 -5.07 -8.07
N ILE A 123 -37.83 -4.87 -9.35
CA ILE A 123 -37.14 -3.69 -9.88
C ILE A 123 -38.06 -2.97 -10.87
N GLU A 124 -38.28 -1.69 -10.61
CA GLU A 124 -38.90 -0.79 -11.57
C GLU A 124 -37.83 0.07 -12.25
N CYS A 125 -37.82 0.08 -13.58
CA CYS A 125 -36.86 0.85 -14.37
C CYS A 125 -37.53 1.95 -15.19
N ASN A 126 -36.87 3.10 -15.28
CA ASN A 126 -37.21 4.17 -16.21
C ASN A 126 -35.96 4.61 -16.98
N HIS A 127 -36.15 5.27 -18.12
CA HIS A 127 -35.07 5.72 -18.98
C HIS A 127 -35.03 7.26 -19.07
N ILE A 128 -33.83 7.83 -19.05
CA ILE A 128 -33.56 9.26 -19.24
C ILE A 128 -32.40 9.47 -20.24
N ASP A 129 -32.53 10.42 -21.15
CA ASP A 129 -31.52 10.78 -22.14
C ASP A 129 -31.58 12.29 -22.49
N GLY A 130 -30.71 12.73 -23.41
CA GLY A 130 -30.66 14.12 -23.87
C GLY A 130 -31.86 14.59 -24.70
N THR A 131 -32.72 13.68 -25.16
CA THR A 131 -33.93 14.03 -25.95
C THR A 131 -35.09 14.49 -25.09
N HIS A 132 -35.05 14.18 -23.79
CA HIS A 132 -36.07 14.62 -22.84
C HIS A 132 -35.91 16.10 -22.49
N ASN A 133 -37.04 16.81 -22.43
CA ASN A 133 -37.06 18.21 -22.00
C ASN A 133 -36.84 18.34 -20.47
N ALA A 134 -36.69 19.56 -19.96
CA ALA A 134 -36.42 19.79 -18.54
C ALA A 134 -37.54 19.25 -17.63
N TYR A 135 -38.80 19.40 -18.03
CA TYR A 135 -39.96 18.92 -17.27
C TYR A 135 -39.97 17.39 -17.15
N GLU A 136 -39.79 16.68 -18.28
CA GLU A 136 -39.73 15.22 -18.30
C GLU A 136 -38.56 14.66 -17.48
N LYS A 137 -37.41 15.36 -17.50
CA LYS A 137 -36.24 15.00 -16.68
C LYS A 137 -36.57 15.15 -15.20
N THR A 138 -37.20 16.25 -14.81
CA THR A 138 -37.62 16.51 -13.42
C THR A 138 -38.62 15.45 -12.95
N GLN A 139 -39.65 15.13 -13.74
CA GLN A 139 -40.62 14.07 -13.39
C GLN A 139 -39.94 12.71 -13.14
N LYS A 140 -39.00 12.31 -13.99
CA LYS A 140 -38.25 11.05 -13.82
C LYS A 140 -37.35 11.05 -12.58
N LEU A 141 -36.82 12.21 -12.20
CA LEU A 141 -36.00 12.36 -10.99
C LEU A 141 -36.86 12.33 -9.72
N HIS A 142 -38.05 12.94 -9.71
CA HIS A 142 -39.02 12.81 -8.61
C HIS A 142 -39.52 11.36 -8.45
N TRP A 143 -39.81 10.70 -9.57
CA TRP A 143 -40.15 9.26 -9.56
C TRP A 143 -39.03 8.43 -8.91
N LEU A 144 -37.76 8.71 -9.24
CA LEU A 144 -36.62 8.04 -8.60
C LEU A 144 -36.51 8.36 -7.10
N ALA A 145 -36.88 9.59 -6.70
CA ALA A 145 -36.85 10.03 -5.32
C ALA A 145 -37.91 9.34 -4.44
N GLY A 146 -38.97 8.76 -5.01
CA GLY A 146 -40.09 8.29 -4.19
C GLY A 146 -41.20 9.33 -4.00
N GLU A 147 -41.10 10.49 -4.63
CA GLU A 147 -42.03 11.59 -4.45
C GLU A 147 -43.18 11.45 -5.46
N GLU A 148 -44.41 11.28 -4.96
CA GLU A 148 -45.61 11.44 -5.79
C GLU A 148 -45.75 12.92 -6.14
N ILE A 149 -45.85 13.22 -7.44
CA ILE A 149 -46.24 14.54 -7.89
C ILE A 149 -47.76 14.60 -7.69
N GLU A 150 -48.25 15.45 -6.78
CA GLU A 150 -49.65 15.84 -6.76
C GLU A 150 -49.96 16.52 -8.10
N GLU A 151 -50.45 15.77 -9.08
CA GLU A 151 -51.12 16.34 -10.23
C GLU A 151 -52.38 17.03 -9.70
N ILE A 152 -52.43 18.36 -9.82
CA ILE A 152 -53.68 19.11 -9.69
C ILE A 152 -54.51 18.75 -10.94
N GLU A 153 -55.18 17.61 -10.91
CA GLU A 153 -56.35 17.38 -11.75
C GLU A 153 -57.57 17.94 -11.03
N GLU A 154 -58.33 18.82 -11.70
CA GLU A 154 -59.67 19.23 -11.26
C GLU A 154 -60.54 17.96 -11.18
N ILE A 155 -60.79 17.47 -9.98
CA ILE A 155 -61.67 16.33 -9.73
C ILE A 155 -63.13 16.79 -9.85
N GLU A 156 -63.83 16.33 -10.89
CA GLU A 156 -65.27 16.08 -10.79
C GLU A 156 -65.46 14.86 -9.87
N GLU A 157 -66.19 15.07 -8.76
CA GLU A 157 -66.50 14.06 -7.76
C GLU A 157 -67.20 12.84 -8.39
N ILE A 158 -66.57 11.67 -8.26
CA ILE A 158 -67.27 10.39 -8.22
C ILE A 158 -66.68 9.59 -7.06
N GLU A 159 -67.46 9.52 -5.98
CA GLU A 159 -67.32 8.51 -4.93
C GLU A 159 -67.60 7.12 -5.54
N ASP A 160 -66.69 6.15 -5.39
CA ASP A 160 -67.05 4.80 -4.97
C ASP A 160 -65.83 3.87 -4.81
N ASP A 161 -65.88 3.14 -3.70
CA ASP A 161 -65.22 1.86 -3.38
C ASP A 161 -63.69 1.81 -3.19
N ALA A 162 -63.30 2.16 -1.97
CA ALA A 162 -62.08 1.68 -1.29
C ALA A 162 -62.06 0.15 -1.20
N SER A 163 -61.46 -0.49 -2.21
CA SER A 163 -60.78 -1.77 -2.02
C SER A 163 -59.29 -1.48 -1.87
N GLU A 164 -58.76 -1.69 -0.66
CA GLU A 164 -57.32 -1.76 -0.38
C GLU A 164 -56.70 -2.87 -1.25
N SER A 165 -56.33 -2.51 -2.47
CA SER A 165 -55.39 -3.29 -3.25
C SER A 165 -54.02 -3.01 -2.66
N GLN A 166 -53.48 -3.97 -1.90
CA GLN A 166 -52.06 -4.05 -1.55
C GLN A 166 -51.24 -4.16 -2.85
N ALA A 167 -51.04 -3.05 -3.55
CA ALA A 167 -50.01 -2.93 -4.55
C ALA A 167 -48.69 -2.79 -3.80
N SER A 168 -47.91 -3.88 -3.72
CA SER A 168 -46.58 -3.83 -3.12
C SER A 168 -45.71 -2.88 -3.94
N ASP A 169 -45.41 -1.70 -3.39
CA ASP A 169 -44.50 -0.72 -3.98
C ASP A 169 -43.18 -1.42 -4.38
N PRO A 170 -42.67 -1.27 -5.62
CA PRO A 170 -41.48 -1.97 -6.09
C PRO A 170 -40.31 -1.77 -5.12
N SER A 171 -39.61 -2.87 -4.82
CA SER A 171 -38.54 -2.87 -3.81
C SER A 171 -37.36 -1.96 -4.18
N CYS A 172 -37.15 -1.69 -5.48
CA CYS A 172 -36.09 -0.82 -5.98
C CYS A 172 -36.50 -0.07 -7.27
N ARG A 173 -36.18 1.23 -7.34
CA ARG A 173 -36.34 2.09 -8.51
C ARG A 173 -34.98 2.37 -9.15
N VAL A 174 -34.88 2.14 -10.47
CA VAL A 174 -33.63 2.25 -11.23
C VAL A 174 -33.81 3.19 -12.41
N LEU A 175 -32.97 4.22 -12.48
CA LEU A 175 -32.97 5.17 -13.60
C LEU A 175 -31.82 4.85 -14.56
N CYS A 176 -32.16 4.25 -15.70
CA CYS A 176 -31.23 3.94 -16.79
C CYS A 176 -30.93 5.21 -17.60
N ASN A 177 -29.64 5.52 -17.80
CA ASN A 177 -29.24 6.70 -18.57
C ASN A 177 -28.13 6.41 -19.59
N ALA A 178 -27.99 7.33 -20.55
CA ALA A 178 -26.83 7.44 -21.41
C ALA A 178 -26.43 8.92 -21.60
N LYS A 179 -25.26 9.30 -21.08
CA LYS A 179 -24.61 10.62 -21.24
C LYS A 179 -25.50 11.85 -20.96
N CYS A 180 -26.55 11.73 -20.15
CA CYS A 180 -27.50 12.82 -19.90
C CYS A 180 -27.56 13.27 -18.45
N LEU A 181 -27.08 12.44 -17.51
CA LEU A 181 -26.94 12.76 -16.10
C LEU A 181 -25.53 13.31 -15.83
N THR A 182 -25.16 14.37 -16.56
CA THR A 182 -23.86 15.06 -16.44
C THR A 182 -23.88 16.09 -15.30
N GLU A 183 -22.81 16.88 -15.16
CA GLU A 183 -22.72 18.01 -14.22
C GLU A 183 -23.96 18.91 -14.25
N GLY A 184 -24.35 19.42 -13.07
CA GLY A 184 -25.43 20.40 -12.91
C GLY A 184 -26.85 19.85 -12.79
N ILE A 185 -27.04 18.52 -12.82
CA ILE A 185 -28.36 17.89 -12.63
C ILE A 185 -28.47 17.36 -11.21
N ASP A 186 -29.43 17.90 -10.45
CA ASP A 186 -29.69 17.44 -9.09
C ASP A 186 -30.42 16.09 -9.12
N VAL A 187 -29.66 15.03 -8.86
CA VAL A 187 -30.19 13.68 -8.68
C VAL A 187 -30.45 13.46 -7.19
N PRO A 188 -31.60 12.88 -6.80
CA PRO A 188 -31.90 12.59 -5.40
C PRO A 188 -30.85 11.65 -4.78
N ASN A 189 -30.90 11.51 -3.45
CA ASN A 189 -30.03 10.59 -2.74
C ASN A 189 -30.18 9.16 -3.29
N LEU A 190 -29.06 8.60 -3.75
CA LEU A 190 -28.97 7.25 -4.31
C LEU A 190 -28.33 6.30 -3.32
N ASP A 191 -28.74 5.04 -3.35
CA ASP A 191 -28.05 3.95 -2.66
C ASP A 191 -26.91 3.42 -3.54
N ALA A 192 -27.12 3.36 -4.86
CA ALA A 192 -26.15 2.78 -5.78
C ALA A 192 -26.03 3.49 -7.14
N VAL A 193 -24.84 3.36 -7.72
CA VAL A 193 -24.60 3.57 -9.15
C VAL A 193 -24.08 2.28 -9.78
N ALA A 194 -24.51 1.98 -11.01
CA ALA A 194 -24.06 0.80 -11.72
C ALA A 194 -23.49 1.14 -13.09
N PHE A 195 -22.33 0.56 -13.41
CA PHE A 195 -21.68 0.73 -14.71
C PHE A 195 -21.73 -0.58 -15.49
N PHE A 196 -22.54 -0.62 -16.56
CA PHE A 196 -22.66 -1.79 -17.41
C PHE A 196 -21.60 -1.82 -18.52
N GLN A 197 -21.02 -0.65 -18.84
CA GLN A 197 -20.08 -0.46 -19.93
C GLN A 197 -19.04 0.62 -19.57
N PRO A 198 -17.84 0.61 -20.20
CA PRO A 198 -16.81 1.61 -19.95
C PRO A 198 -17.30 3.02 -20.31
N ARG A 199 -16.83 4.02 -19.57
CA ARG A 199 -17.25 5.43 -19.75
C ARG A 199 -16.27 6.21 -20.63
N GLY A 200 -15.02 5.77 -20.71
CA GLY A 200 -13.92 6.48 -21.37
C GLY A 200 -13.50 7.77 -20.67
N SER A 201 -14.09 8.12 -19.52
CA SER A 201 -13.89 9.37 -18.78
C SER A 201 -13.90 9.10 -17.29
N VAL A 202 -12.75 9.32 -16.65
CA VAL A 202 -12.58 9.20 -15.20
C VAL A 202 -13.49 10.19 -14.46
N VAL A 203 -13.62 11.41 -14.98
CA VAL A 203 -14.44 12.47 -14.36
C VAL A 203 -15.92 12.07 -14.30
N ASP A 204 -16.45 11.46 -15.37
CA ASP A 204 -17.84 11.01 -15.43
C ASP A 204 -18.13 9.92 -14.39
N VAL A 205 -17.18 9.02 -14.17
CA VAL A 205 -17.28 7.96 -13.15
C VAL A 205 -17.34 8.57 -11.76
N VAL A 206 -16.43 9.50 -11.45
CA VAL A 206 -16.36 10.15 -10.13
C VAL A 206 -17.64 10.92 -9.84
N GLN A 207 -18.17 11.65 -10.82
CA GLN A 207 -19.41 12.39 -10.64
C GLN A 207 -20.62 11.48 -10.44
N ALA A 208 -20.63 10.31 -11.08
CA ALA A 208 -21.64 9.30 -10.84
C ALA A 208 -21.53 8.76 -9.41
N VAL A 209 -20.33 8.34 -8.98
CA VAL A 209 -20.09 7.86 -7.61
C VAL A 209 -20.44 8.94 -6.56
N GLY A 210 -20.08 10.20 -6.83
CA GLY A 210 -20.40 11.37 -6.01
C GLY A 210 -21.89 11.49 -5.67
N ARG A 211 -22.78 11.01 -6.55
CA ARG A 211 -24.23 10.97 -6.32
C ARG A 211 -24.63 9.88 -5.33
N ALA A 212 -23.95 8.74 -5.36
CA ALA A 212 -24.20 7.61 -4.47
C ALA A 212 -23.52 7.75 -3.11
N ILE A 213 -22.60 8.68 -2.87
CA ILE A 213 -21.94 8.84 -1.56
C ILE A 213 -22.46 10.01 -0.74
N ARG A 214 -23.41 10.79 -1.28
CA ARG A 214 -24.07 11.86 -0.50
C ARG A 214 -24.73 11.26 0.73
N LYS A 215 -24.65 11.98 1.85
CA LYS A 215 -25.32 11.58 3.08
C LYS A 215 -26.84 11.59 2.93
N ALA A 216 -27.45 10.55 3.48
CA ALA A 216 -28.90 10.40 3.56
C ALA A 216 -29.26 9.70 4.88
N GLU A 217 -30.48 9.90 5.36
CA GLU A 217 -30.96 9.24 6.56
C GLU A 217 -31.00 7.72 6.38
N GLY A 218 -30.48 6.99 7.36
CA GLY A 218 -30.43 5.52 7.33
C GLY A 218 -29.42 4.90 6.36
N LYS A 219 -28.58 5.71 5.70
CA LYS A 219 -27.58 5.25 4.73
C LYS A 219 -26.19 5.13 5.34
N SER A 220 -25.69 3.90 5.39
CA SER A 220 -24.32 3.60 5.81
C SER A 220 -23.32 3.79 4.68
N TYR A 221 -23.63 3.29 3.48
CA TYR A 221 -22.72 3.26 2.35
C TYR A 221 -23.37 3.71 1.04
N GLY A 222 -22.55 4.26 0.15
CA GLY A 222 -22.82 4.38 -1.28
C GLY A 222 -22.25 3.21 -2.06
N TYR A 223 -23.05 2.57 -2.93
CA TYR A 223 -22.62 1.38 -3.65
C TYR A 223 -22.25 1.67 -5.10
N VAL A 224 -21.17 1.06 -5.57
CA VAL A 224 -20.74 1.07 -6.98
C VAL A 224 -20.82 -0.36 -7.50
N ILE A 225 -21.76 -0.64 -8.40
CA ILE A 225 -22.02 -2.00 -8.89
C ILE A 225 -21.40 -2.17 -10.28
N LEU A 226 -20.62 -3.24 -10.44
CA LEU A 226 -19.86 -3.58 -11.64
C LEU A 226 -20.19 -5.01 -12.08
N PRO A 227 -21.25 -5.22 -12.88
CA PRO A 227 -21.64 -6.54 -13.35
C PRO A 227 -20.75 -7.02 -14.52
N VAL A 228 -20.19 -8.21 -14.39
CA VAL A 228 -19.33 -8.88 -15.37
C VAL A 228 -19.80 -10.30 -15.64
N VAL A 229 -19.82 -10.69 -16.92
CA VAL A 229 -20.23 -12.03 -17.35
C VAL A 229 -19.04 -12.80 -17.88
N LEU A 230 -18.73 -13.95 -17.27
CA LEU A 230 -17.56 -14.77 -17.59
C LEU A 230 -17.96 -16.12 -18.18
N THR A 231 -17.17 -16.59 -19.14
CA THR A 231 -17.25 -17.96 -19.67
C THR A 231 -16.64 -18.95 -18.66
N GLU A 232 -16.99 -20.23 -18.75
CA GLU A 232 -16.36 -21.27 -17.93
C GLU A 232 -14.84 -21.34 -18.11
N ASN A 233 -14.36 -21.10 -19.34
CA ASN A 233 -12.92 -21.07 -19.63
C ASN A 233 -12.22 -19.88 -18.96
N GLU A 234 -12.89 -18.72 -18.87
CA GLU A 234 -12.38 -17.55 -18.15
C GLU A 234 -12.40 -17.77 -16.64
N LEU A 235 -13.40 -18.49 -16.11
CA LEU A 235 -13.44 -18.88 -14.70
C LEU A 235 -12.35 -19.89 -14.34
N GLN A 236 -11.97 -20.78 -15.26
CA GLN A 236 -10.83 -21.71 -15.09
C GLN A 236 -9.47 -21.03 -15.27
N SER A 237 -9.41 -19.90 -15.99
CA SER A 237 -8.18 -19.15 -16.26
C SER A 237 -8.35 -17.69 -15.88
N ILE A 238 -8.37 -17.46 -14.57
CA ILE A 238 -8.60 -16.14 -13.96
C ILE A 238 -7.61 -15.08 -14.48
N ASP A 239 -6.32 -15.42 -14.60
CA ASP A 239 -5.30 -14.50 -15.12
C ASP A 239 -5.62 -13.99 -16.53
N SER A 240 -6.22 -14.85 -17.37
CA SER A 240 -6.67 -14.49 -18.71
C SER A 240 -7.92 -13.62 -18.63
N ALA A 241 -8.86 -13.96 -17.75
CA ALA A 241 -10.09 -13.21 -17.53
C ALA A 241 -9.80 -11.75 -17.12
N LEU A 242 -8.88 -11.54 -16.17
CA LEU A 242 -8.50 -10.20 -15.68
C LEU A 242 -7.86 -9.30 -16.76
N LYS A 243 -7.27 -9.90 -17.81
CA LYS A 243 -6.69 -9.20 -18.96
C LYS A 243 -7.69 -8.96 -20.09
N SER A 244 -8.87 -9.58 -20.02
CA SER A 244 -9.92 -9.43 -21.02
C SER A 244 -10.51 -8.02 -21.03
N LYS A 245 -11.12 -7.65 -22.15
CA LYS A 245 -11.85 -6.36 -22.27
C LYS A 245 -13.06 -6.28 -21.33
N LYS A 246 -13.56 -7.41 -20.82
CA LYS A 246 -14.71 -7.46 -19.91
C LYS A 246 -14.41 -6.78 -18.57
N PHE A 247 -13.16 -6.82 -18.12
CA PHE A 247 -12.70 -6.18 -16.88
C PHE A 247 -12.35 -4.69 -17.04
N ASN A 248 -12.35 -4.14 -18.26
CA ASN A 248 -12.03 -2.73 -18.46
C ASN A 248 -12.95 -1.79 -17.68
N VAL A 249 -14.24 -2.15 -17.53
CA VAL A 249 -15.21 -1.39 -16.73
C VAL A 249 -14.75 -1.32 -15.26
N ILE A 250 -14.27 -2.45 -14.74
CA ILE A 250 -13.81 -2.56 -13.35
C ILE A 250 -12.55 -1.73 -13.15
N TRP A 251 -11.57 -1.86 -14.06
CA TRP A 251 -10.33 -1.09 -13.97
C TRP A 251 -10.55 0.41 -14.12
N GLU A 252 -11.42 0.83 -15.03
CA GLU A 252 -11.77 2.25 -15.18
C GLU A 252 -12.47 2.79 -13.92
N ALA A 253 -13.40 2.04 -13.34
CA ALA A 253 -14.11 2.43 -12.13
C ALA A 253 -13.18 2.55 -10.93
N LEU A 254 -12.33 1.54 -10.70
CA LEU A 254 -11.37 1.55 -9.61
C LEU A 254 -10.30 2.64 -9.80
N LYS A 255 -9.79 2.84 -11.03
CA LYS A 255 -8.83 3.92 -11.33
C LYS A 255 -9.44 5.30 -11.04
N ALA A 256 -10.70 5.49 -11.40
CA ALA A 256 -11.41 6.73 -11.13
C ALA A 256 -11.64 6.98 -9.64
N LEU A 257 -12.05 5.94 -8.89
CA LEU A 257 -12.18 6.03 -7.44
C LEU A 257 -10.84 6.36 -6.78
N ARG A 258 -9.75 5.73 -7.21
CA ARG A 258 -8.40 5.99 -6.70
C ARG A 258 -7.93 7.43 -6.91
N SER A 259 -8.32 8.07 -8.02
CA SER A 259 -7.97 9.48 -8.25
C SER A 259 -8.59 10.44 -7.23
N HIS A 260 -9.55 9.99 -6.42
CA HIS A 260 -10.20 10.81 -5.40
C HIS A 260 -10.07 10.24 -3.98
N ASP A 261 -9.98 8.91 -3.82
CA ASP A 261 -9.67 8.26 -2.55
C ASP A 261 -8.26 7.66 -2.56
N GLU A 262 -7.31 8.44 -2.04
CA GLU A 262 -5.89 8.05 -1.89
C GLU A 262 -5.71 6.77 -1.05
N ARG A 263 -6.67 6.45 -0.18
CA ARG A 263 -6.63 5.24 0.68
C ARG A 263 -6.65 3.95 -0.11
N LEU A 264 -7.13 3.96 -1.36
CA LEU A 264 -7.15 2.80 -2.26
C LEU A 264 -5.75 2.32 -2.69
N ILE A 265 -4.67 2.95 -2.19
CA ILE A 265 -3.31 2.41 -2.27
C ILE A 265 -3.12 1.19 -1.36
N ASP A 266 -3.82 1.15 -0.21
CA ASP A 266 -3.64 0.06 0.75
C ASP A 266 -4.48 -1.15 0.36
N SER A 267 -3.84 -2.31 0.28
CA SER A 267 -4.51 -3.59 0.04
C SER A 267 -5.60 -3.86 1.07
N ALA A 268 -5.43 -3.43 2.33
CA ALA A 268 -6.46 -3.57 3.36
C ALA A 268 -7.71 -2.73 3.05
N ARG A 269 -7.54 -1.51 2.52
CA ARG A 269 -8.68 -0.69 2.11
C ARG A 269 -9.36 -1.24 0.87
N ILE A 270 -8.60 -1.74 -0.10
CA ILE A 270 -9.15 -2.42 -1.29
C ILE A 270 -10.01 -3.61 -0.84
N ASN A 271 -9.52 -4.39 0.12
CA ASN A 271 -10.21 -5.54 0.71
C ASN A 271 -11.51 -5.14 1.42
N GLU A 272 -11.50 -4.03 2.16
CA GLU A 272 -12.68 -3.51 2.84
C GLU A 272 -13.78 -3.05 1.86
N VAL A 273 -13.39 -2.35 0.78
CA VAL A 273 -14.36 -1.68 -0.10
C VAL A 273 -14.75 -2.49 -1.31
N VAL A 274 -13.89 -3.37 -1.83
CA VAL A 274 -14.22 -4.18 -3.01
C VAL A 274 -14.80 -5.50 -2.53
N SER A 275 -15.90 -5.93 -3.12
CA SER A 275 -16.54 -7.21 -2.83
C SER A 275 -16.84 -7.94 -4.13
N VAL A 276 -16.50 -9.22 -4.21
CA VAL A 276 -16.82 -10.06 -5.37
C VAL A 276 -18.01 -10.92 -4.99
N ILE A 277 -19.06 -10.85 -5.81
CA ILE A 277 -20.27 -11.63 -5.59
C ILE A 277 -20.49 -12.53 -6.79
N GLY A 278 -20.89 -13.76 -6.54
CA GLY A 278 -21.35 -14.67 -7.57
C GLY A 278 -22.53 -15.46 -7.07
N GLU A 279 -23.36 -15.87 -8.01
CA GLU A 279 -24.53 -16.66 -7.68
C GLU A 279 -24.17 -18.15 -7.77
N SER A 280 -24.57 -18.92 -6.77
CA SER A 280 -24.34 -20.36 -6.73
C SER A 280 -25.59 -21.12 -7.18
N GLY A 281 -25.38 -22.19 -7.96
CA GLY A 281 -26.43 -23.14 -8.32
C GLY A 281 -27.08 -23.83 -7.12
N SER A 282 -28.21 -24.50 -7.36
CA SER A 282 -28.91 -25.28 -6.33
C SER A 282 -28.18 -26.60 -6.05
N GLY A 283 -27.43 -26.67 -4.96
CA GLY A 283 -26.74 -27.88 -4.50
C GLY A 283 -25.47 -27.55 -3.73
N ARG A 284 -25.15 -28.34 -2.68
CA ARG A 284 -24.05 -28.05 -1.75
C ARG A 284 -22.67 -28.05 -2.45
N GLU A 285 -22.41 -29.03 -3.31
CA GLU A 285 -21.18 -29.12 -4.11
C GLU A 285 -21.02 -27.97 -5.12
N ALA A 286 -22.12 -27.53 -5.75
CA ALA A 286 -22.10 -26.40 -6.67
C ALA A 286 -21.86 -25.07 -5.94
N ILE A 287 -22.36 -24.95 -4.69
CA ILE A 287 -22.09 -23.81 -3.83
C ILE A 287 -20.61 -23.76 -3.47
N GLU A 288 -20.03 -24.87 -3.01
CA GLU A 288 -18.62 -24.96 -2.63
C GLU A 288 -17.68 -24.67 -3.81
N ALA A 289 -17.93 -25.23 -4.99
CA ALA A 289 -17.12 -24.95 -6.18
C ALA A 289 -17.22 -23.48 -6.64
N THR A 290 -18.42 -22.88 -6.55
CA THR A 290 -18.61 -21.46 -6.90
C THR A 290 -17.89 -20.55 -5.90
N LEU A 291 -17.98 -20.85 -4.60
CA LEU A 291 -17.27 -20.09 -3.57
C LEU A 291 -15.75 -20.18 -3.79
N PHE A 292 -15.22 -21.38 -4.02
CA PHE A 292 -13.80 -21.58 -4.28
C PHE A 292 -13.29 -20.79 -5.49
N THR A 293 -14.02 -20.83 -6.61
CA THR A 293 -13.65 -20.06 -7.82
C THR A 293 -13.76 -18.54 -7.63
N LEU A 294 -14.73 -18.07 -6.83
CA LEU A 294 -14.83 -16.66 -6.46
C LEU A 294 -13.70 -16.23 -5.53
N ASP A 295 -13.26 -17.11 -4.63
CA ASP A 295 -12.12 -16.86 -3.74
C ASP A 295 -10.83 -16.76 -4.56
N GLU A 296 -10.59 -17.68 -5.50
CA GLU A 296 -9.44 -17.59 -6.42
C GLU A 296 -9.48 -16.31 -7.27
N LEU A 297 -10.66 -15.93 -7.79
CA LEU A 297 -10.82 -14.69 -8.55
C LEU A 297 -10.56 -13.45 -7.69
N THR A 298 -11.01 -13.49 -6.45
CA THR A 298 -10.80 -12.45 -5.45
C THR A 298 -9.31 -12.28 -5.16
N GLU A 299 -8.60 -13.37 -4.85
CA GLU A 299 -7.15 -13.36 -4.61
C GLU A 299 -6.36 -12.88 -5.83
N ALA A 300 -6.74 -13.32 -7.03
CA ALA A 300 -6.11 -12.84 -8.25
C ALA A 300 -6.35 -11.34 -8.46
N MET A 301 -7.58 -10.86 -8.23
CA MET A 301 -7.88 -9.42 -8.27
C MET A 301 -7.06 -8.64 -7.24
N LYS A 302 -6.96 -9.11 -5.99
CA LYS A 302 -6.09 -8.50 -4.95
C LYS A 302 -4.66 -8.33 -5.45
N SER A 303 -4.11 -9.34 -6.11
CA SER A 303 -2.73 -9.31 -6.62
C SER A 303 -2.51 -8.36 -7.82
N VAL A 304 -3.58 -8.10 -8.59
CA VAL A 304 -3.54 -7.32 -9.83
C VAL A 304 -3.96 -5.87 -9.61
N ILE A 305 -4.87 -5.60 -8.67
CA ILE A 305 -5.41 -4.27 -8.38
C ILE A 305 -4.28 -3.24 -8.14
N PRO A 306 -3.29 -3.46 -7.25
CA PRO A 306 -2.21 -2.49 -7.03
C PRO A 306 -1.43 -2.18 -8.32
N LYS A 307 -1.13 -3.20 -9.13
CA LYS A 307 -0.43 -3.06 -10.42
C LYS A 307 -1.25 -2.31 -11.47
N LYS A 308 -2.56 -2.55 -11.52
CA LYS A 308 -3.48 -1.94 -12.51
C LYS A 308 -3.92 -0.53 -12.14
N LEU A 309 -4.10 -0.29 -10.84
CA LEU A 309 -4.41 1.03 -10.30
C LEU A 309 -3.23 1.98 -10.38
N GLY A 310 -2.01 1.43 -10.51
CA GLY A 310 -0.86 2.16 -10.99
C GLY A 310 -0.38 3.20 -10.01
N ASP A 311 0.49 2.78 -9.09
CA ASP A 311 1.51 3.68 -8.53
C ASP A 311 2.47 4.17 -9.64
N LEU A 312 2.70 3.34 -10.67
CA LEU A 312 3.73 3.59 -11.69
C LEU A 312 3.60 4.94 -12.43
N GLU A 313 2.44 5.32 -12.97
CA GLU A 313 2.33 6.56 -13.76
C GLU A 313 2.56 7.85 -12.94
N TYR A 314 2.15 7.85 -11.67
CA TYR A 314 2.34 8.99 -10.77
C TYR A 314 3.81 9.13 -10.35
N TRP A 315 4.43 8.03 -9.87
CA TRP A 315 5.82 8.06 -9.41
C TRP A 315 6.83 8.17 -10.55
N GLU A 316 6.57 7.64 -11.75
CA GLU A 316 7.43 7.83 -12.92
C GLU A 316 7.56 9.31 -13.29
N GLN A 317 6.45 10.06 -13.25
CA GLN A 317 6.49 11.50 -13.52
C GLN A 317 7.30 12.26 -12.46
N TYR A 318 7.20 11.85 -11.19
CA TYR A 318 8.05 12.41 -10.14
C TYR A 318 9.51 11.98 -10.26
N ALA A 319 9.80 10.75 -10.70
CA ALA A 319 11.17 10.27 -10.88
C ALA A 319 11.96 11.13 -11.87
N LEU A 320 11.31 11.57 -12.95
CA LEU A 320 11.89 12.52 -13.91
C LEU A 320 12.22 13.86 -13.24
N LYS A 321 11.29 14.41 -12.43
CA LYS A 321 11.51 15.66 -11.67
C LYS A 321 12.65 15.50 -10.66
N VAL A 322 12.71 14.38 -9.94
CA VAL A 322 13.77 14.07 -8.96
C VAL A 322 15.13 13.97 -9.64
N GLY A 323 15.23 13.28 -10.79
CA GLY A 323 16.47 13.22 -11.56
C GLY A 323 16.97 14.60 -12.01
N ASP A 324 16.06 15.49 -12.42
CA ASP A 324 16.39 16.87 -12.76
C ASP A 324 16.87 17.69 -11.56
N ILE A 325 16.23 17.53 -10.40
CA ILE A 325 16.60 18.21 -9.16
C ILE A 325 17.96 17.70 -8.66
N MET A 326 18.18 16.39 -8.69
CA MET A 326 19.46 15.77 -8.37
C MET A 326 20.60 16.38 -9.19
N ARG A 327 20.43 16.47 -10.51
CA ARG A 327 21.42 17.09 -11.40
C ARG A 327 21.68 18.56 -11.03
N LYS A 328 20.62 19.35 -10.77
CA LYS A 328 20.75 20.76 -10.37
C LYS A 328 21.47 20.90 -9.03
N LEU A 329 21.12 20.04 -8.07
CA LEU A 329 21.70 20.02 -6.73
C LEU A 329 23.18 19.66 -6.79
N SER A 330 23.57 18.61 -7.53
CA SER A 330 24.98 18.25 -7.72
C SER A 330 25.78 19.36 -8.39
N LEU A 331 25.24 20.01 -9.43
CA LEU A 331 25.90 21.15 -10.08
C LEU A 331 26.04 22.35 -9.15
N ARG A 332 25.03 22.62 -8.32
CA ARG A 332 25.05 23.70 -7.34
C ARG A 332 26.11 23.46 -6.26
N ILE A 333 26.15 22.25 -5.70
CA ILE A 333 27.15 21.83 -4.71
C ILE A 333 28.55 21.91 -5.32
N LYS A 334 28.72 21.43 -6.56
CA LYS A 334 29.99 21.57 -7.29
C LYS A 334 30.42 23.03 -7.45
N GLY A 335 29.50 23.90 -7.85
CA GLY A 335 29.76 25.35 -7.91
C GLY A 335 30.14 25.94 -6.56
N LEU A 336 29.52 25.49 -5.46
CA LEU A 336 29.89 25.92 -4.10
C LEU A 336 31.29 25.45 -3.72
N THR A 337 31.68 24.22 -4.07
CA THR A 337 33.04 23.72 -3.84
C THR A 337 34.09 24.48 -4.65
N GLU A 338 33.77 24.97 -5.85
CA GLU A 338 34.69 25.75 -6.68
C GLU A 338 34.81 27.21 -6.21
N GLN A 339 33.75 27.78 -5.64
CA GLN A 339 33.68 29.18 -5.24
C GLN A 339 34.11 29.45 -3.80
N ASN A 340 33.99 28.45 -2.91
CA ASN A 340 34.27 28.61 -1.49
C ASN A 340 35.36 27.63 -1.01
N PRO A 341 36.55 28.14 -0.63
CA PRO A 341 37.66 27.31 -0.15
C PRO A 341 37.33 26.46 1.08
N ASP A 342 36.46 26.95 1.97
CA ASP A 342 36.10 26.22 3.20
C ASP A 342 35.24 24.99 2.86
N ILE A 343 34.31 25.13 1.91
CA ILE A 343 33.50 24.03 1.40
C ILE A 343 34.36 23.04 0.61
N ALA A 344 35.31 23.53 -0.20
CA ALA A 344 36.27 22.69 -0.91
C ALA A 344 37.08 21.79 0.06
N ASN A 345 37.59 22.38 1.14
CA ASN A 345 38.34 21.65 2.16
C ASN A 345 37.44 20.66 2.92
N LEU A 346 36.19 21.03 3.20
CA LEU A 346 35.20 20.15 3.81
C LEU A 346 34.96 18.90 2.93
N PHE A 347 34.72 19.09 1.63
CA PHE A 347 34.52 17.97 0.69
C PHE A 347 35.79 17.14 0.48
N SER A 348 36.98 17.75 0.51
CA SER A 348 38.24 17.01 0.45
C SER A 348 38.41 16.09 1.66
N ARG A 349 38.11 16.58 2.87
CA ARG A 349 38.13 15.76 4.10
C ARG A 349 37.08 14.65 4.06
N PHE A 350 35.86 14.98 3.64
CA PHE A 350 34.78 14.00 3.49
C PHE A 350 35.15 12.90 2.48
N CYS A 351 35.68 13.27 1.31
CA CYS A 351 36.15 12.33 0.30
C CYS A 351 37.26 11.42 0.83
N LYS A 352 38.25 11.96 1.57
CA LYS A 352 39.28 11.13 2.23
C LYS A 352 38.69 10.13 3.22
N SER A 353 37.66 10.52 3.98
CA SER A 353 36.95 9.61 4.89
C SER A 353 36.20 8.50 4.13
N LEU A 354 35.59 8.81 2.98
CA LEU A 354 34.99 7.79 2.13
C LEU A 354 36.05 6.85 1.52
N GLN A 355 37.21 7.39 1.12
CA GLN A 355 38.31 6.60 0.57
C GLN A 355 38.91 5.62 1.59
N SER A 356 39.01 6.01 2.86
CA SER A 356 39.53 5.14 3.91
C SER A 356 38.57 4.03 4.31
N ASN A 357 37.26 4.25 4.17
CA ASN A 357 36.24 3.35 4.71
C ASN A 357 35.48 2.53 3.66
N LEU A 358 35.45 2.99 2.40
CA LEU A 358 34.75 2.31 1.31
C LEU A 358 35.71 1.86 0.21
N ASN A 359 36.33 2.80 -0.51
CA ASN A 359 37.19 2.49 -1.64
C ASN A 359 38.14 3.65 -1.96
N ALA A 360 39.44 3.36 -2.12
CA ALA A 360 40.45 4.34 -2.49
C ALA A 360 40.18 5.06 -3.84
N SER A 361 39.34 4.48 -4.71
CA SER A 361 38.98 5.10 -5.99
C SER A 361 37.91 6.19 -5.90
N PHE A 362 37.32 6.44 -4.72
CA PHE A 362 36.24 7.42 -4.57
C PHE A 362 36.73 8.83 -4.91
N ASP A 363 36.00 9.56 -5.76
CA ASP A 363 36.35 10.93 -6.12
C ASP A 363 35.39 11.99 -5.52
N ILE A 364 35.71 13.26 -5.72
CA ILE A 364 34.91 14.38 -5.20
C ILE A 364 33.53 14.45 -5.89
N ASP A 365 33.44 14.10 -7.17
CA ASP A 365 32.16 14.10 -7.89
C ASP A 365 31.24 12.99 -7.35
N GLU A 366 31.79 11.83 -6.98
CA GLU A 366 31.09 10.73 -6.31
C GLU A 366 30.66 11.12 -4.89
N ALA A 367 31.50 11.84 -4.14
CA ALA A 367 31.13 12.39 -2.83
C ALA A 367 29.98 13.41 -2.92
N ILE A 368 29.99 14.27 -3.95
CA ILE A 368 28.89 15.22 -4.25
C ILE A 368 27.61 14.46 -4.63
N ALA A 369 27.73 13.39 -5.42
CA ALA A 369 26.57 12.57 -5.76
C ALA A 369 25.97 11.89 -4.52
N LEU A 370 26.80 11.40 -3.60
CA LEU A 370 26.35 10.74 -2.38
C LEU A 370 25.59 11.69 -1.46
N ILE A 371 26.10 12.91 -1.22
CA ILE A 371 25.39 13.89 -0.40
C ILE A 371 24.10 14.37 -1.08
N ALA A 372 24.11 14.58 -2.40
CA ALA A 372 22.91 14.96 -3.13
C ALA A 372 21.83 13.86 -3.05
N GLN A 373 22.25 12.59 -3.08
CA GLN A 373 21.36 11.45 -2.90
C GLN A 373 20.76 11.46 -1.50
N HIS A 374 21.57 11.65 -0.46
CA HIS A 374 21.11 11.75 0.93
C HIS A 374 20.06 12.85 1.13
N ILE A 375 20.31 14.06 0.61
CA ILE A 375 19.40 15.20 0.70
C ILE A 375 18.01 14.87 0.13
N ILE A 376 17.97 14.08 -0.93
CA ILE A 376 16.71 13.68 -1.58
C ILE A 376 16.05 12.50 -0.87
N THR A 377 16.83 11.49 -0.46
CA THR A 377 16.32 10.20 0.05
C THR A 377 15.87 10.28 1.50
N LYS A 378 16.58 11.01 2.36
CA LYS A 378 16.28 11.08 3.80
C LYS A 378 14.83 11.54 4.05
N PRO A 379 14.33 12.64 3.45
CA PRO A 379 12.94 13.07 3.68
C PRO A 379 11.90 12.06 3.19
N ILE A 380 12.21 11.28 2.15
CA ILE A 380 11.32 10.20 1.68
C ILE A 380 11.16 9.15 2.77
N PHE A 381 12.28 8.71 3.35
CA PHE A 381 12.24 7.71 4.40
C PHE A 381 11.59 8.23 5.69
N GLU A 382 11.82 9.48 6.06
CA GLU A 382 11.11 10.15 7.18
C GLU A 382 9.59 10.21 6.93
N CYS A 383 9.17 10.40 5.68
CA CYS A 383 7.74 10.36 5.34
C CYS A 383 7.15 8.96 5.43
N ILE A 384 7.92 7.91 5.10
CA ILE A 384 7.45 6.51 5.18
C ILE A 384 7.45 5.99 6.62
N PHE A 385 8.41 6.44 7.43
CA PHE A 385 8.63 6.01 8.80
C PHE A 385 8.69 7.22 9.75
N PRO A 386 7.56 7.88 10.02
CA PRO A 386 7.54 9.11 10.83
C PRO A 386 7.96 8.89 12.29
N ASP A 387 7.78 7.67 12.82
CA ASP A 387 8.19 7.31 14.18
C ASP A 387 9.69 6.98 14.30
N LEU A 388 10.41 6.93 13.16
CA LEU A 388 11.83 6.63 13.12
C LEU A 388 12.64 7.92 13.13
N ASP A 389 13.36 8.18 14.23
CA ASP A 389 14.31 9.28 14.27
C ASP A 389 15.57 8.92 13.47
N PHE A 390 15.60 9.26 12.19
CA PHE A 390 16.73 8.98 11.29
C PHE A 390 18.07 9.53 11.78
N SER A 391 18.08 10.58 12.60
CA SER A 391 19.31 11.17 13.14
C SER A 391 19.94 10.32 14.25
N ARG A 392 19.12 9.53 14.96
CA ARG A 392 19.55 8.57 16.00
C ARG A 392 19.64 7.15 15.46
N PHE A 393 18.81 6.83 14.48
CA PHE A 393 18.69 5.52 13.86
C PHE A 393 19.94 5.16 13.07
N ASP A 394 20.58 6.15 12.42
CA ASP A 394 21.69 5.90 11.51
C ASP A 394 22.86 6.89 11.67
N LYS A 395 24.04 6.32 11.96
CA LYS A 395 25.30 7.07 12.07
C LYS A 395 25.73 7.67 10.73
N VAL A 396 25.49 6.98 9.61
CA VAL A 396 25.88 7.46 8.29
C VAL A 396 25.05 8.69 7.92
N SER A 397 23.73 8.62 8.09
CA SER A 397 22.77 9.70 7.95
C SER A 397 23.17 10.89 8.82
N HIS A 398 23.50 10.66 10.09
CA HIS A 398 23.93 11.72 11.00
C HIS A 398 25.17 12.48 10.50
N GLU A 399 26.20 11.79 10.00
CA GLU A 399 27.39 12.44 9.46
C GLU A 399 27.11 13.20 8.15
N LEU A 400 26.26 12.65 7.28
CA LEU A 400 25.83 13.32 6.06
C LEU A 400 24.98 14.56 6.35
N ASP A 401 24.17 14.53 7.41
CA ASP A 401 23.32 15.65 7.81
C ASP A 401 24.14 16.84 8.34
N LYS A 402 25.28 16.59 8.99
CA LYS A 402 26.23 17.67 9.37
C LYS A 402 26.75 18.40 8.13
N LEU A 403 27.11 17.66 7.09
CA LEU A 403 27.57 18.21 5.83
C LEU A 403 26.44 19.00 5.14
N TYR A 404 25.24 18.44 5.12
CA TYR A 404 24.06 19.11 4.55
C TYR A 404 23.71 20.41 5.28
N THR A 405 23.70 20.40 6.62
CA THR A 405 23.42 21.58 7.44
C THR A 405 24.39 22.72 7.12
N THR A 406 25.68 22.40 6.96
CA THR A 406 26.69 23.39 6.56
C THR A 406 26.41 23.96 5.17
N LEU A 407 25.88 23.16 4.25
CA LEU A 407 25.53 23.61 2.90
C LEU A 407 24.25 24.47 2.85
N LEU A 408 23.32 24.27 3.79
CA LEU A 408 22.10 25.08 3.90
C LEU A 408 22.41 26.56 4.16
N ASP A 409 23.45 26.86 4.94
CA ASP A 409 23.92 28.23 5.20
C ASP A 409 24.33 28.98 3.92
N PHE A 410 24.58 28.27 2.83
CA PHE A 410 24.92 28.82 1.51
C PHE A 410 23.74 28.85 0.53
N GLY A 411 22.51 28.69 1.03
CA GLY A 411 21.28 28.90 0.26
C GLY A 411 20.87 27.72 -0.62
N LEU A 412 21.25 26.49 -0.25
CA LEU A 412 20.89 25.25 -0.98
C LEU A 412 19.40 24.85 -0.85
N ALA A 413 18.63 25.54 0.00
CA ALA A 413 17.22 25.23 0.28
C ALA A 413 16.28 25.53 -0.91
N SER A 414 16.70 26.37 -1.87
CA SER A 414 15.83 26.76 -2.98
C SER A 414 15.60 25.63 -3.98
N GLU A 415 16.57 24.73 -4.10
CA GLU A 415 16.61 23.63 -5.05
C GLU A 415 15.75 22.44 -4.60
N THR A 416 15.50 22.29 -3.29
CA THR A 416 14.69 21.21 -2.72
C THR A 416 13.24 21.58 -2.52
N LYS A 417 12.85 22.86 -2.63
CA LYS A 417 11.48 23.33 -2.40
C LYS A 417 10.43 22.65 -3.28
N ILE A 418 10.79 22.33 -4.52
CA ILE A 418 9.90 21.62 -5.47
C ILE A 418 9.58 20.20 -4.99
N LEU A 419 10.41 19.62 -4.12
CA LEU A 419 10.19 18.28 -3.56
C LEU A 419 9.23 18.28 -2.37
N GLU A 420 8.83 19.43 -1.81
CA GLU A 420 7.90 19.46 -0.67
C GLU A 420 6.53 18.86 -1.02
N GLU A 421 6.00 19.15 -2.20
CA GLU A 421 4.75 18.54 -2.70
C GLU A 421 4.90 17.02 -2.85
N PHE A 422 6.05 16.60 -3.38
CA PHE A 422 6.39 15.18 -3.53
C PHE A 422 6.44 14.47 -2.17
N TYR A 423 7.14 15.03 -1.19
CA TYR A 423 7.24 14.48 0.15
C TYR A 423 5.88 14.45 0.87
N THR A 424 5.04 15.46 0.66
CA THR A 424 3.68 15.48 1.18
C THR A 424 2.85 14.32 0.63
N SER A 425 3.01 14.01 -0.66
CA SER A 425 2.37 12.87 -1.29
C SER A 425 2.92 11.53 -0.79
N VAL A 426 4.25 11.39 -0.64
CA VAL A 426 4.87 10.21 -0.02
C VAL A 426 4.31 9.97 1.36
N ARG A 427 4.23 11.01 2.19
CA ARG A 427 3.71 10.94 3.56
C ARG A 427 2.25 10.50 3.58
N SER A 428 1.41 11.13 2.76
CA SER A 428 -0.01 10.76 2.64
C SER A 428 -0.14 9.26 2.27
N ASN A 429 0.63 8.81 1.28
CA ASN A 429 0.62 7.42 0.85
C ASN A 429 1.13 6.45 1.94
N ALA A 430 2.15 6.84 2.70
CA ALA A 430 2.70 6.04 3.78
C ALA A 430 1.79 5.96 5.00
N GLU A 431 1.03 7.02 5.33
CA GLU A 431 0.03 7.02 6.39
C GLU A 431 -1.09 6.00 6.12
N PHE A 432 -1.41 5.77 4.84
CA PHE A 432 -2.40 4.77 4.45
C PHE A 432 -1.83 3.35 4.40
N ALA A 433 -0.51 3.17 4.21
CA ALA A 433 0.15 1.87 4.26
C ALA A 433 0.35 1.40 5.71
N LYS A 434 -0.73 0.91 6.35
CA LYS A 434 -0.72 0.58 7.79
C LYS A 434 0.03 -0.71 8.13
N SER A 435 0.11 -1.66 7.21
CA SER A 435 0.82 -2.94 7.43
C SER A 435 2.30 -2.86 7.05
N ASP A 436 3.16 -3.60 7.75
CA ASP A 436 4.60 -3.69 7.41
C ASP A 436 4.83 -4.21 5.99
N LYS A 437 3.97 -5.12 5.52
CA LYS A 437 3.98 -5.61 4.13
C LYS A 437 3.66 -4.50 3.13
N SER A 438 2.63 -3.68 3.40
CA SER A 438 2.26 -2.52 2.56
C SER A 438 3.41 -1.50 2.51
N LYS A 439 4.09 -1.23 3.63
CA LYS A 439 5.27 -0.34 3.66
C LYS A 439 6.45 -0.91 2.87
N GLN A 440 6.70 -2.21 2.94
CA GLN A 440 7.75 -2.87 2.14
C GLN A 440 7.43 -2.82 0.64
N GLU A 441 6.18 -3.05 0.24
CA GLU A 441 5.74 -2.89 -1.15
C GLU A 441 5.88 -1.45 -1.63
N LEU A 442 5.55 -0.47 -0.78
CA LEU A 442 5.76 0.95 -1.06
C LEU A 442 7.25 1.25 -1.30
N ILE A 443 8.17 0.78 -0.45
CA ILE A 443 9.62 0.95 -0.65
C ILE A 443 10.06 0.29 -1.95
N LYS A 444 9.62 -0.94 -2.20
CA LYS A 444 9.99 -1.69 -3.40
C LYS A 444 9.51 -0.99 -4.67
N ASN A 445 8.29 -0.45 -4.66
CA ASN A 445 7.75 0.32 -5.77
C ASN A 445 8.50 1.64 -5.93
N LEU A 446 8.74 2.38 -4.85
CA LEU A 446 9.52 3.62 -4.88
C LEU A 446 10.94 3.36 -5.40
N TYR A 447 11.53 2.23 -5.06
CA TYR A 447 12.80 1.79 -5.61
C TYR A 447 12.76 1.49 -7.12
N ASN A 448 11.83 0.64 -7.55
CA ASN A 448 11.72 0.24 -8.95
C ASN A 448 11.34 1.39 -9.89
N THR A 449 10.68 2.41 -9.35
CA THR A 449 10.12 3.51 -10.14
C THR A 449 10.97 4.77 -9.98
N LEU A 450 11.07 5.30 -8.75
CA LEU A 450 11.78 6.53 -8.46
C LEU A 450 13.28 6.34 -8.51
N PHE A 451 13.81 5.37 -7.75
CA PHE A 451 15.25 5.23 -7.63
C PHE A 451 15.89 4.72 -8.93
N LYS A 452 15.19 3.83 -9.64
CA LYS A 452 15.64 3.33 -10.94
C LYS A 452 15.73 4.43 -12.00
N GLU A 453 14.70 5.25 -12.13
CA GLU A 453 14.67 6.28 -13.18
C GLU A 453 15.49 7.52 -12.79
N ALA A 454 15.41 7.98 -11.54
CA ALA A 454 16.14 9.16 -11.09
C ALA A 454 17.65 8.94 -10.95
N PHE A 455 18.09 7.71 -10.65
CA PHE A 455 19.51 7.37 -10.39
C PHE A 455 20.10 6.41 -11.44
N LYS A 456 19.50 6.33 -12.63
CA LYS A 456 19.87 5.40 -13.71
C LYS A 456 21.38 5.34 -14.01
N LYS A 457 22.05 6.49 -14.09
CA LYS A 457 23.53 6.56 -14.31
C LYS A 457 24.36 5.98 -13.16
N THR A 458 23.89 6.16 -11.93
CA THR A 458 24.54 5.64 -10.72
C THR A 458 24.25 4.14 -10.56
N GLN A 459 23.03 3.71 -10.94
CA GLN A 459 22.59 2.32 -10.85
C GLN A 459 23.22 1.41 -11.93
N GLU A 460 23.40 1.90 -13.15
CA GLU A 460 24.12 1.19 -14.23
C GLU A 460 25.56 0.84 -13.82
N LYS A 461 26.19 1.65 -12.94
CA LYS A 461 27.48 1.34 -12.32
C LYS A 461 27.40 0.35 -11.16
N LEU A 462 26.29 0.32 -10.42
CA LEU A 462 26.20 -0.35 -9.10
C LEU A 462 25.41 -1.66 -9.09
N GLY A 463 24.66 -1.98 -10.14
CA GLY A 463 24.15 -3.35 -10.38
C GLY A 463 23.38 -3.97 -9.22
N ILE A 464 22.43 -3.25 -8.61
CA ILE A 464 21.62 -3.77 -7.50
C ILE A 464 20.71 -4.90 -8.02
N VAL A 465 21.00 -6.14 -7.63
CA VAL A 465 20.23 -7.34 -8.01
C VAL A 465 19.30 -7.72 -6.86
N TYR A 466 18.03 -7.97 -7.17
CA TYR A 466 17.11 -8.56 -6.20
C TYR A 466 17.22 -10.07 -6.26
N THR A 467 17.71 -10.69 -5.18
CA THR A 467 17.79 -12.15 -5.06
C THR A 467 16.39 -12.72 -4.82
N PRO A 468 15.92 -13.70 -5.62
CA PRO A 468 14.64 -14.37 -5.38
C PRO A 468 14.57 -14.97 -3.98
N ILE A 469 13.43 -14.86 -3.31
CA ILE A 469 13.25 -15.25 -1.90
C ILE A 469 13.48 -16.75 -1.73
N GLU A 470 13.04 -17.55 -2.70
CA GLU A 470 13.18 -19.00 -2.71
C GLU A 470 14.66 -19.43 -2.69
N VAL A 471 15.52 -18.67 -3.36
CA VAL A 471 16.97 -18.90 -3.37
C VAL A 471 17.58 -18.55 -2.03
N VAL A 472 17.18 -17.41 -1.45
CA VAL A 472 17.64 -16.96 -0.13
C VAL A 472 17.27 -17.99 0.95
N ASP A 473 16.01 -18.42 0.96
CA ASP A 473 15.52 -19.41 1.93
C ASP A 473 16.26 -20.74 1.78
N PHE A 474 16.44 -21.22 0.54
CA PHE A 474 17.19 -22.45 0.29
C PHE A 474 18.60 -22.40 0.90
N ILE A 475 19.31 -21.27 0.74
CA ILE A 475 20.66 -21.09 1.31
C ILE A 475 20.61 -21.09 2.84
N ILE A 476 19.68 -20.37 3.45
CA ILE A 476 19.55 -20.28 4.92
C ILE A 476 19.30 -21.65 5.54
N TYR A 477 18.33 -22.40 5.03
CA TYR A 477 18.02 -23.74 5.55
C TYR A 477 19.14 -24.74 5.26
N SER A 478 19.85 -24.58 4.14
CA SER A 478 21.04 -25.39 3.85
C SER A 478 22.17 -25.12 4.84
N LEU A 479 22.39 -23.86 5.24
CA LEU A 479 23.39 -23.51 6.25
C LEU A 479 23.06 -24.11 7.63
N GLU A 480 21.79 -24.03 8.04
CA GLU A 480 21.33 -24.67 9.28
C GLU A 480 21.53 -26.19 9.23
N PHE A 481 21.22 -26.83 8.11
CA PHE A 481 21.44 -28.26 7.93
C PHE A 481 22.92 -28.64 8.01
N VAL A 482 23.80 -27.87 7.36
CA VAL A 482 25.26 -28.10 7.36
C VAL A 482 25.83 -27.90 8.76
N LEU A 483 25.44 -26.84 9.48
CA LEU A 483 25.86 -26.58 10.86
C LEU A 483 25.47 -27.72 11.80
N ASN A 484 24.23 -28.19 11.71
CA ASN A 484 23.76 -29.30 12.54
C ASN A 484 24.50 -30.60 12.22
N THR A 485 24.63 -30.92 10.93
CA THR A 485 25.19 -32.21 10.47
C THR A 485 26.69 -32.32 10.74
N HIS A 486 27.45 -31.26 10.46
CA HIS A 486 28.92 -31.32 10.47
C HIS A 486 29.54 -30.73 11.73
N PHE A 487 28.86 -29.81 12.41
CA PHE A 487 29.42 -29.08 13.56
C PHE A 487 28.63 -29.30 14.85
N GLY A 488 27.44 -29.92 14.80
CA GLY A 488 26.57 -30.08 15.97
C GLY A 488 26.14 -28.73 16.55
N LYS A 489 25.95 -27.73 15.68
CA LYS A 489 25.61 -26.34 16.02
C LYS A 489 24.38 -25.90 15.24
N SER A 490 23.68 -24.89 15.75
CA SER A 490 22.59 -24.19 15.06
C SER A 490 22.97 -22.73 14.80
N LEU A 491 22.34 -22.10 13.80
CA LEU A 491 22.47 -20.66 13.55
C LEU A 491 22.08 -19.82 14.79
N GLY A 492 21.18 -20.32 15.64
CA GLY A 492 20.75 -19.67 16.88
C GLY A 492 21.75 -19.76 18.05
N ASP A 493 22.80 -20.60 17.95
CA ASP A 493 23.77 -20.79 19.03
C ASP A 493 24.71 -19.59 19.19
N THR A 494 25.10 -19.25 20.41
CA THR A 494 26.13 -18.22 20.67
C THR A 494 27.48 -18.60 20.06
N HIS A 495 28.26 -17.59 19.69
CA HIS A 495 29.56 -17.66 19.01
C HIS A 495 29.50 -18.11 17.54
N ILE A 496 28.31 -18.10 16.92
CA ILE A 496 28.14 -18.30 15.48
C ILE A 496 27.89 -16.94 14.84
N ASN A 497 28.97 -16.34 14.29
CA ASN A 497 28.90 -15.06 13.60
C ASN A 497 28.42 -15.24 12.16
N ILE A 498 27.41 -14.46 11.77
CA ILE A 498 26.80 -14.50 10.45
C ILE A 498 27.10 -13.16 9.78
N TYR A 499 27.69 -13.24 8.60
CA TYR A 499 28.15 -12.06 7.86
C TYR A 499 27.63 -12.07 6.43
N ASP A 500 26.93 -10.99 6.07
CA ASP A 500 26.48 -10.70 4.72
C ASP A 500 27.29 -9.53 4.14
N PRO A 501 28.36 -9.79 3.36
CA PRO A 501 29.25 -8.75 2.86
C PRO A 501 28.63 -7.82 1.81
N PHE A 502 27.49 -8.22 1.21
CA PHE A 502 26.84 -7.50 0.12
C PHE A 502 25.32 -7.55 0.33
N THR A 503 24.86 -6.92 1.40
CA THR A 503 23.49 -7.17 1.89
C THR A 503 22.40 -6.58 1.00
N GLY A 504 22.74 -5.62 0.13
CA GLY A 504 21.80 -4.99 -0.79
C GLY A 504 20.67 -4.32 -0.02
N THR A 505 19.48 -4.92 -0.08
CA THR A 505 18.28 -4.44 0.63
C THR A 505 18.02 -5.17 1.97
N GLY A 506 18.99 -5.96 2.44
CA GLY A 506 18.92 -6.69 3.71
C GLY A 506 18.24 -8.05 3.63
N THR A 507 17.96 -8.58 2.44
CA THR A 507 17.09 -9.76 2.23
C THR A 507 17.56 -10.99 2.98
N PHE A 508 18.86 -11.30 2.98
CA PHE A 508 19.37 -12.49 3.68
C PHE A 508 19.16 -12.39 5.19
N ILE A 509 19.50 -11.24 5.79
CA ILE A 509 19.36 -11.02 7.23
C ILE A 509 17.89 -11.01 7.64
N THR A 510 17.00 -10.37 6.86
CA THR A 510 15.56 -10.34 7.17
C THR A 510 14.94 -11.72 7.07
N ARG A 511 15.22 -12.48 6.01
CA ARG A 511 14.73 -13.86 5.86
C ARG A 511 15.27 -14.78 6.95
N LEU A 512 16.52 -14.60 7.36
CA LEU A 512 17.10 -15.35 8.47
C LEU A 512 16.36 -15.08 9.78
N ILE A 513 16.04 -13.82 10.10
CA ILE A 513 15.24 -13.49 11.29
C ILE A 513 13.82 -14.07 11.18
N GLN A 514 13.19 -13.95 10.00
CA GLN A 514 11.83 -14.47 9.75
C GLN A 514 11.75 -16.00 9.80
N SER A 515 12.84 -16.71 9.48
CA SER A 515 12.90 -18.17 9.51
C SER A 515 12.66 -18.77 10.90
N GLY A 516 12.86 -17.98 11.97
CA GLY A 516 12.75 -18.42 13.36
C GLY A 516 13.96 -19.20 13.87
N LEU A 517 14.96 -19.48 13.03
CA LEU A 517 16.16 -20.23 13.41
C LEU A 517 17.01 -19.51 14.48
N LEU A 518 16.81 -18.20 14.65
CA LEU A 518 17.51 -17.38 15.64
C LEU A 518 16.72 -17.17 16.94
N ASP A 519 15.47 -17.65 17.04
CA ASP A 519 14.54 -17.27 18.11
C ASP A 519 15.08 -17.51 19.53
N SER A 520 15.91 -18.54 19.71
CA SER A 520 16.49 -18.90 21.00
C SER A 520 17.35 -17.78 21.61
N ASN A 521 18.03 -16.97 20.79
CA ASN A 521 18.95 -15.92 21.23
C ASN A 521 18.85 -14.65 20.35
N LEU A 522 17.71 -14.40 19.74
CA LEU A 522 17.55 -13.41 18.66
C LEU A 522 18.09 -12.01 19.03
N SER A 523 17.78 -11.51 20.23
CA SER A 523 18.26 -10.21 20.70
C SER A 523 19.78 -10.14 20.83
N TYR A 524 20.39 -11.20 21.36
CA TYR A 524 21.84 -11.30 21.50
C TYR A 524 22.52 -11.42 20.13
N LYS A 525 21.97 -12.25 19.24
CA LYS A 525 22.43 -12.41 17.86
C LYS A 525 22.44 -11.08 17.12
N TYR A 526 21.31 -10.39 17.12
CA TYR A 526 21.14 -9.11 16.46
C TYR A 526 22.16 -8.07 16.93
N LYS A 527 22.43 -8.03 18.24
CA LYS A 527 23.35 -7.06 18.85
C LYS A 527 24.84 -7.37 18.60
N ASN A 528 25.22 -8.65 18.52
CA ASN A 528 26.65 -9.04 18.62
C ASN A 528 27.16 -9.94 17.50
N GLU A 529 26.30 -10.66 16.77
CA GLU A 529 26.71 -11.76 15.90
C GLU A 529 26.10 -11.72 14.49
N LEU A 530 25.23 -10.75 14.20
CA LEU A 530 24.74 -10.47 12.85
C LEU A 530 25.46 -9.25 12.28
N TRP A 531 26.07 -9.43 11.11
CA TRP A 531 26.90 -8.43 10.46
C TRP A 531 26.48 -8.30 9.00
N ALA A 532 26.34 -7.07 8.51
CA ALA A 532 25.93 -6.81 7.13
C ALA A 532 26.61 -5.56 6.59
N ASN A 533 27.15 -5.65 5.37
CA ASN A 533 27.83 -4.55 4.71
C ASN A 533 27.15 -4.21 3.38
N GLU A 534 27.12 -2.91 3.06
CA GLU A 534 26.58 -2.39 1.80
C GLU A 534 27.37 -1.16 1.37
N ILE A 535 27.73 -1.10 0.09
CA ILE A 535 28.50 0.01 -0.47
C ILE A 535 27.61 1.14 -0.98
N THR A 536 26.37 0.82 -1.37
CA THR A 536 25.42 1.80 -1.89
C THR A 536 24.63 2.44 -0.76
N LEU A 537 24.60 3.78 -0.70
CA LEU A 537 23.89 4.50 0.38
C LEU A 537 22.40 4.13 0.46
N LEU A 538 21.76 3.96 -0.69
CA LEU A 538 20.35 3.60 -0.75
C LEU A 538 20.09 2.16 -0.31
N GLY A 539 20.91 1.20 -0.76
CA GLY A 539 20.83 -0.18 -0.28
C GLY A 539 21.00 -0.23 1.23
N TYR A 540 21.97 0.52 1.74
CA TYR A 540 22.26 0.64 3.17
C TYR A 540 21.04 1.10 3.99
N TYR A 541 20.38 2.20 3.60
CA TYR A 541 19.17 2.68 4.30
C TYR A 541 18.04 1.65 4.25
N ILE A 542 17.79 1.05 3.08
CA ILE A 542 16.72 0.06 2.92
C ILE A 542 17.01 -1.18 3.78
N ALA A 543 18.24 -1.69 3.76
CA ALA A 543 18.65 -2.83 4.55
C ALA A 543 18.45 -2.57 6.04
N GLN A 544 18.89 -1.42 6.54
CA GLN A 544 18.78 -1.07 7.95
C GLN A 544 17.33 -1.00 8.42
N ILE A 545 16.46 -0.35 7.64
CA ILE A 545 15.02 -0.27 7.91
C ILE A 545 14.40 -1.66 7.91
N ASN A 546 14.64 -2.45 6.86
CA ASN A 546 14.03 -3.76 6.71
C ASN A 546 14.46 -4.72 7.83
N ILE A 547 15.75 -4.76 8.15
CA ILE A 547 16.33 -5.60 9.21
C ILE A 547 15.74 -5.20 10.57
N THR A 548 15.64 -3.91 10.86
CA THR A 548 15.13 -3.43 12.15
C THR A 548 13.63 -3.65 12.30
N ALA A 549 12.83 -3.38 11.27
CA ALA A 549 11.39 -3.64 11.27
C ALA A 549 11.09 -5.14 11.46
N THR A 550 11.82 -5.98 10.74
CA THR A 550 11.67 -7.45 10.84
C THR A 550 12.03 -7.96 12.23
N MET A 551 13.09 -7.42 12.83
CA MET A 551 13.50 -7.74 14.20
C MET A 551 12.41 -7.37 15.21
N HIS A 552 11.86 -6.16 15.12
CA HIS A 552 10.78 -5.71 16.00
C HIS A 552 9.54 -6.59 15.88
N GLN A 553 9.10 -6.88 14.66
CA GLN A 553 7.95 -7.74 14.40
C GLN A 553 8.15 -9.15 14.96
N ARG A 554 9.34 -9.75 14.77
CA ARG A 554 9.64 -11.09 15.30
C ARG A 554 9.68 -11.09 16.83
N MET A 555 10.23 -10.04 17.45
CA MET A 555 10.25 -9.90 18.90
C MET A 555 8.84 -9.76 19.50
N GLN A 556 7.95 -8.99 18.86
CA GLN A 556 6.55 -8.89 19.30
C GLN A 556 5.85 -10.25 19.25
N HIS A 557 6.01 -10.98 18.14
CA HIS A 557 5.44 -12.32 17.99
C HIS A 557 5.99 -13.33 19.04
N LEU A 558 7.28 -13.22 19.40
CA LEU A 558 7.88 -14.05 20.46
C LEU A 558 7.34 -13.67 21.86
N ALA A 559 7.06 -12.38 22.11
CA ALA A 559 6.44 -11.92 23.35
C ALA A 559 4.97 -12.36 23.48
N GLU A 560 4.21 -12.36 22.39
CA GLU A 560 2.82 -12.82 22.35
C GLU A 560 2.72 -14.35 22.54
N SER A 561 3.61 -15.12 21.89
CA SER A 561 3.63 -16.58 22.02
C SER A 561 4.08 -17.08 23.40
N THR A 562 4.91 -16.31 24.10
CA THR A 562 5.28 -16.59 25.51
C THR A 562 4.17 -16.19 26.49
N ASN A 563 3.40 -15.14 26.20
CA ASN A 563 2.24 -14.77 27.01
C ASN A 563 1.07 -15.75 26.87
N SER A 564 0.81 -16.32 25.69
CA SER A 564 -0.26 -17.32 25.51
C SER A 564 0.02 -18.63 26.27
N HIS A 565 1.29 -19.02 26.42
CA HIS A 565 1.69 -20.15 27.28
C HIS A 565 1.64 -19.85 28.79
N SER A 566 1.52 -18.56 29.17
CA SER A 566 1.47 -18.16 30.57
C SER A 566 0.03 -18.08 31.13
N GLU A 567 -0.99 -18.04 30.28
CA GLU A 567 -2.39 -18.11 30.73
C GLU A 567 -2.82 -19.51 31.18
N GLU A 568 -2.23 -20.58 30.62
CA GLU A 568 -2.46 -21.95 31.13
C GLU A 568 -1.80 -22.21 32.49
N VAL A 569 -0.72 -21.48 32.84
CA VAL A 569 0.00 -21.63 34.12
C VAL A 569 -0.52 -20.69 35.21
N ARG A 570 -1.27 -19.64 34.86
CA ARG A 570 -1.94 -18.73 35.81
C ARG A 570 -3.10 -19.37 36.57
N SER A 571 -3.60 -20.52 36.13
CA SER A 571 -4.62 -21.30 36.87
C SER A 571 -4.07 -22.10 38.06
N ALA A 572 -2.75 -22.14 38.28
CA ALA A 572 -2.13 -23.02 39.29
C ALA A 572 -1.30 -22.31 40.38
N THR A 573 -1.28 -20.97 40.44
CA THR A 573 -0.52 -20.24 41.48
C THR A 573 -1.25 -19.02 42.04
N GLU A 574 -2.53 -19.19 42.40
CA GLU A 574 -3.19 -18.30 43.37
C GLU A 574 -3.13 -18.93 44.77
N GLU A 575 -1.96 -18.90 45.41
CA GLU A 575 -1.88 -18.90 46.87
C GLU A 575 -0.52 -18.36 47.33
N SER A 576 -0.56 -17.43 48.29
CA SER A 576 0.55 -16.74 48.99
C SER A 576 1.08 -15.42 48.43
N ILE A 577 0.31 -14.36 48.71
CA ILE A 577 0.78 -12.97 48.78
C ILE A 577 1.48 -12.76 50.14
N ASN A 578 2.73 -12.28 50.16
CA ASN A 578 3.26 -11.52 51.31
C ASN A 578 4.39 -10.53 50.87
N PRO A 579 4.26 -9.21 51.13
CA PRO A 579 5.19 -8.19 50.64
C PRO A 579 6.23 -7.80 51.70
N GLU A 580 7.43 -8.40 51.69
CA GLU A 580 8.52 -7.89 52.56
C GLU A 580 9.96 -8.18 52.05
N LYS A 581 10.16 -8.49 50.77
CA LYS A 581 11.49 -8.83 50.21
C LYS A 581 12.14 -7.79 49.29
N ASP A 582 11.61 -6.58 49.20
CA ASP A 582 12.01 -5.61 48.16
C ASP A 582 13.08 -4.57 48.59
N SER A 583 13.66 -4.67 49.79
CA SER A 583 14.67 -3.70 50.27
C SER A 583 16.13 -4.15 50.08
N LYS A 584 16.39 -5.44 49.77
CA LYS A 584 17.75 -5.97 49.61
C LYS A 584 18.28 -5.93 48.17
N MET A 585 17.44 -5.96 47.15
CA MET A 585 17.87 -5.92 45.74
C MET A 585 18.26 -4.51 45.25
N ARG A 586 17.70 -3.45 45.84
CA ARG A 586 18.06 -2.05 45.48
C ARG A 586 19.46 -1.63 45.93
N ASN A 587 20.04 -2.26 46.96
CA ASN A 587 21.39 -1.93 47.45
C ASN A 587 22.53 -2.72 46.77
N GLN A 588 22.23 -3.80 46.05
CA GLN A 588 23.24 -4.56 45.28
C GLN A 588 23.52 -3.93 43.91
N SER A 589 22.51 -3.34 43.26
CA SER A 589 22.66 -2.69 41.95
C SER A 589 23.46 -1.37 42.00
N LEU A 590 23.39 -0.63 43.10
CA LEU A 590 24.19 0.59 43.34
C LEU A 590 25.68 0.30 43.58
N ARG A 591 26.01 -0.80 44.28
CA ARG A 591 27.41 -1.22 44.50
C ARG A 591 28.06 -1.82 43.25
N ALA A 592 27.28 -2.46 42.37
CA ALA A 592 27.78 -2.95 41.08
C ALA A 592 28.11 -1.80 40.11
N ARG A 593 27.28 -0.74 40.09
CA ARG A 593 27.50 0.46 39.28
C ARG A 593 28.73 1.28 39.72
N GLN A 594 29.01 1.37 41.03
CA GLN A 594 30.22 2.05 41.54
C GLN A 594 31.52 1.27 41.29
N LYS A 595 31.48 -0.07 41.26
CA LYS A 595 32.66 -0.89 40.93
C LYS A 595 33.00 -0.88 39.43
N LEU A 596 32.00 -0.78 38.55
CA LEU A 596 32.21 -0.70 37.10
C LEU A 596 32.79 0.67 36.69
N SER A 597 32.37 1.76 37.34
CA SER A 597 32.95 3.10 37.14
C SER A 597 34.41 3.21 37.58
N ALA A 598 34.84 2.44 38.59
CA ALA A 598 36.23 2.42 39.06
C ALA A 598 37.15 1.52 38.23
N ALA A 599 36.60 0.52 37.52
CA ALA A 599 37.36 -0.37 36.65
C ALA A 599 37.70 0.27 35.28
N ILE A 600 36.87 1.22 34.82
CA ILE A 600 37.05 1.92 33.52
C ILE A 600 38.13 3.03 33.60
N GLN A 601 38.54 3.45 34.80
CA GLN A 601 39.59 4.47 34.97
C GLN A 601 41.03 3.90 35.04
N ASN A 602 41.23 2.58 34.96
CA ASN A 602 42.55 1.94 35.19
C ASN A 602 43.05 1.04 34.04
N LEU A 603 42.58 1.25 32.81
CA LEU A 603 43.11 0.55 31.63
C LEU A 603 43.71 1.56 30.65
N ASP A 604 44.81 2.18 31.09
CA ASP A 604 45.88 2.70 30.25
C ASP A 604 47.15 1.91 30.61
N ALA A 605 47.97 1.64 29.58
CA ALA A 605 49.31 1.03 29.57
C ALA A 605 49.41 -0.47 29.21
N ASP A 606 50.03 -0.68 28.03
CA ASP A 606 51.06 -1.67 27.70
C ASP A 606 50.80 -3.15 28.00
N ASN A 607 50.45 -3.93 26.96
CA ASN A 607 51.39 -4.88 26.32
C ASN A 607 50.73 -5.65 25.17
N MET A 608 51.51 -5.79 24.10
CA MET A 608 51.29 -6.69 22.96
C MET A 608 51.18 -8.15 23.39
N ASP A 609 50.43 -8.94 22.62
CA ASP A 609 51.05 -10.14 22.05
C ASP A 609 50.54 -10.46 20.63
N SER A 610 51.48 -10.94 19.83
CA SER A 610 51.43 -11.11 18.38
C SER A 610 51.20 -12.58 17.97
N SER A 611 50.43 -12.81 16.89
CA SER A 611 50.61 -13.88 15.86
C SER A 611 49.29 -14.12 15.11
N LEU A 612 49.18 -13.70 13.85
CA LEU A 612 49.48 -14.42 12.58
C LEU A 612 48.27 -15.15 11.98
N SER A 613 47.69 -14.59 10.91
CA SER A 613 47.76 -15.22 9.59
C SER A 613 47.28 -14.28 8.48
N THR A 614 48.24 -13.89 7.65
CA THR A 614 48.19 -13.18 6.35
C THR A 614 47.44 -13.95 5.26
N PHE A 615 46.82 -13.22 4.32
CA PHE A 615 46.46 -13.68 2.96
C PHE A 615 46.72 -12.55 1.93
N PRO A 616 46.95 -12.88 0.63
CA PRO A 616 48.04 -12.33 -0.17
C PRO A 616 47.72 -11.00 -0.85
N GLN A 617 48.75 -10.14 -0.89
CA GLN A 617 48.85 -9.01 -1.81
C GLN A 617 49.02 -9.53 -3.25
N ASN A 618 48.23 -8.98 -4.17
CA ASN A 618 48.47 -9.10 -5.59
C ASN A 618 49.25 -7.85 -6.01
N ASP A 619 50.56 -8.02 -6.21
CA ASP A 619 51.44 -7.00 -6.75
C ASP A 619 51.12 -6.74 -8.23
N ASN A 620 50.88 -5.47 -8.56
CA ASN A 620 51.39 -4.86 -9.80
C ASN A 620 51.30 -3.32 -9.71
N ASN A 621 52.47 -2.74 -9.41
CA ASN A 621 52.99 -1.41 -9.78
C ASN A 621 52.06 -0.17 -9.70
N ILE A 622 52.39 0.78 -8.82
CA ILE A 622 53.38 1.85 -9.05
C ILE A 622 53.74 2.49 -7.70
N SER A 623 55.04 2.75 -7.53
CA SER A 623 55.73 3.41 -6.42
C SER A 623 55.38 4.90 -6.29
N ASP A 624 55.30 5.41 -5.06
CA ASP A 624 56.15 6.56 -4.67
C ASP A 624 56.26 6.70 -3.15
N ASP A 625 57.50 6.88 -2.70
CA ASP A 625 57.92 7.25 -1.35
C ASP A 625 57.47 8.68 -1.01
N SER A 626 56.96 8.90 0.20
CA SER A 626 57.44 9.98 1.06
C SER A 626 56.94 9.82 2.49
N ASP A 627 57.90 9.80 3.41
CA ASP A 627 57.73 10.13 4.82
C ASP A 627 56.99 11.48 4.96
N ASP A 628 55.88 11.54 5.71
CA ASP A 628 55.77 12.60 6.71
C ASP A 628 54.90 12.24 7.91
N LYS A 629 55.39 12.69 9.05
CA LYS A 629 54.83 12.52 10.39
C LYS A 629 53.65 13.47 10.60
N ASN A 630 52.77 13.08 11.52
CA ASN A 630 51.74 13.90 12.17
C ASN A 630 50.62 14.42 11.28
N ASP A 631 49.52 13.66 11.19
CA ASP A 631 48.21 14.26 11.07
C ASP A 631 47.20 13.63 12.04
N LYS A 632 47.27 14.06 13.31
CA LYS A 632 46.28 13.77 14.36
C LYS A 632 45.00 14.63 14.21
N ARG A 633 44.68 15.15 13.02
CA ARG A 633 43.48 15.98 12.76
C ARG A 633 42.61 15.49 11.59
N ALA A 634 42.74 14.22 11.20
CA ALA A 634 41.84 13.56 10.24
C ALA A 634 40.58 12.94 10.90
N SER A 635 40.37 13.11 12.20
CA SER A 635 39.40 12.36 13.03
C SER A 635 37.99 12.95 13.11
N ASP A 636 37.63 13.93 12.28
CA ASP A 636 36.33 14.62 12.43
C ASP A 636 35.16 13.92 11.70
N PHE A 637 35.45 12.90 10.88
CA PHE A 637 34.44 12.06 10.21
C PHE A 637 34.73 10.58 10.45
N ILE A 638 33.99 9.97 11.39
CA ILE A 638 33.98 8.52 11.60
C ILE A 638 32.87 7.93 10.73
N LEU A 639 33.14 7.79 9.43
CA LEU A 639 32.30 6.92 8.59
C LEU A 639 32.75 5.48 8.83
N LEU A 640 31.92 4.70 9.52
CA LEU A 640 32.04 3.23 9.63
C LEU A 640 33.18 2.70 10.50
N ASP A 641 33.09 2.92 11.81
CA ASP A 641 33.56 1.88 12.76
C ASP A 641 32.47 0.82 12.87
N ASN A 642 32.79 -0.43 12.50
CA ASN A 642 32.00 -1.67 12.65
C ASN A 642 30.61 -1.46 13.28
N LEU A 643 29.58 -1.35 12.43
CA LEU A 643 28.23 -0.94 12.82
C LEU A 643 27.56 -1.96 13.76
N LEU A 644 27.68 -1.69 15.06
CA LEU A 644 26.82 -2.23 16.11
C LEU A 644 25.37 -1.72 15.90
N PHE A 645 24.42 -2.64 15.69
CA PHE A 645 22.97 -2.39 15.56
C PHE A 645 22.28 -1.91 16.86
N THR A 646 22.98 -1.22 17.77
CA THR A 646 22.68 -1.37 19.21
C THR A 646 21.77 -0.34 19.87
N ASP A 647 21.38 0.75 19.22
CA ASP A 647 20.69 1.86 19.92
C ASP A 647 19.42 2.38 19.21
N THR A 648 18.67 1.53 18.52
CA THR A 648 17.53 1.99 17.71
C THR A 648 16.23 2.24 18.49
N PHE A 649 16.01 1.69 19.68
CA PHE A 649 14.81 2.00 20.50
C PHE A 649 15.09 1.85 22.00
N SER A 650 15.67 2.87 22.62
CA SER A 650 15.57 3.07 24.08
C SER A 650 14.75 4.33 24.38
N SER A 651 13.44 4.23 24.17
CA SER A 651 12.43 5.05 24.83
C SER A 651 11.09 4.34 24.81
#